data_AF-A0A1H9GRV3-F1
#
_entry.id   AF-A0A1H9GRV3-F1
#
_cell.length_a   1.000
_cell.length_b   1.000
_cell.length_c   1.000
_cell.angle_alpha   90.00
_cell.angle_beta   90.00
_cell.angle_gamma   90.00
#
_symmetry.space_group_name_H-M   'P 1'
#
loop_
_entity.id
_entity.type
_entity.pdbx_description
1 polymer ?
#
loop_
_entity_poly.entity_id
_entity_poly.type
_entity_poly.pdbx_seq_one_letter_code
_entity_poly.pdbx_strand_id
1 'polypeptide(L)'
;MGIFSILEKNADNELINDIESVLRTHYSSGAKDLLSRFLYLKSHPESRVIEPFGLYATAVNALLVSSSVSPERYTETMSYGEKVYADMFPYEEKTPDFDALSTIFIDMFNKGGVIPRKLFDAGIYDLFSDKFNFMKWAKNVMGDSNDGVIEAFVKPYALDARVYFLDEDAFTANLISVTLKLQKTADRQAVYDEELEKLRRMSGIYDVNEAALLDAVRKIQMAQVLHDRVVELVKVVEERVNILDATSRNSITEVRTICEDEVKKAKYELSIIDEKLKAAYDECVAEQKQVVLYEKKKLVEETFAEAEERLSALKKAAEKTINTVKLEMPEGVAQVELGASQTSAEIKVTSAAKVAPAPREHVTPGASVKPEYSNTIPSAADYLGQYDEYAAVYEPQIMVHDNDVDIPDINPLLDERKKFTDRYQEAMDKKAYMIAMGEHFHKMFDDVLTAVMENANPYLIGPSGCGKTYMVSQIAKILDMDFIDIGYINEEYDILGFQTADGGYSRPNFYRCYKYGKIAFCDELDNGNSRATVKLNSFLSNLKDASYNFPNGENVRRHPNFRIIGAGNTDGNGADSNYNSREKIEESVQQRFTPIYVGYDNEVEKRILSDYPDWYSFLVLFRMATDEWGRKNYGDAPGIITTRDATRIKKYKDNNSFDMNKILEYEFIQTKDITYLAFIEDHIRQNIRDYGNAEEIFRAFSQIIDSRRG
;
A
#
# COMPACT_ATOMS: atom_id res chain seq x y z
N MET A 1 62.50 -12.24 -5.36
CA MET A 1 61.92 -13.16 -6.35
C MET A 1 62.79 -14.43 -6.50
N GLY A 2 63.10 -15.15 -5.41
CA GLY A 2 64.07 -16.26 -5.46
C GLY A 2 63.54 -17.66 -5.08
N ILE A 3 62.46 -17.72 -4.30
CA ILE A 3 61.99 -18.98 -3.68
C ILE A 3 60.79 -19.57 -4.45
N PHE A 4 59.86 -18.74 -4.92
CA PHE A 4 58.70 -19.19 -5.72
C PHE A 4 59.14 -19.86 -7.05
N SER A 5 60.05 -19.24 -7.80
CA SER A 5 60.59 -19.77 -9.07
C SER A 5 61.30 -21.13 -8.95
N ILE A 6 61.72 -21.54 -7.74
CA ILE A 6 62.33 -22.86 -7.49
C ILE A 6 61.24 -23.91 -7.20
N LEU A 7 60.13 -23.52 -6.57
CA LEU A 7 59.02 -24.42 -6.26
C LEU A 7 58.22 -24.78 -7.52
N GLU A 8 57.93 -23.80 -8.37
CA GLU A 8 57.27 -24.02 -9.68
C GLU A 8 58.09 -24.98 -10.56
N LYS A 9 59.41 -24.74 -10.68
CA LYS A 9 60.32 -25.62 -11.44
C LYS A 9 60.42 -27.04 -10.89
N ASN A 10 60.16 -27.27 -9.60
CA ASN A 10 60.11 -28.63 -9.07
C ASN A 10 58.79 -29.32 -9.44
N ALA A 11 57.65 -28.62 -9.32
CA ALA A 11 56.34 -29.16 -9.70
C ALA A 11 56.25 -29.49 -11.20
N ASP A 12 56.78 -28.62 -12.07
CA ASP A 12 56.86 -28.87 -13.52
C ASP A 12 57.67 -30.14 -13.83
N ASN A 13 58.80 -30.33 -13.15
CA ASN A 13 59.66 -31.50 -13.35
C ASN A 13 59.00 -32.81 -12.87
N GLU A 14 58.22 -32.77 -11.78
CA GLU A 14 57.40 -33.92 -11.35
C GLU A 14 56.35 -34.25 -12.40
N LEU A 15 55.54 -33.27 -12.84
CA LEU A 15 54.52 -33.43 -13.87
C LEU A 15 55.09 -33.98 -15.19
N ILE A 16 56.20 -33.43 -15.67
CA ILE A 16 56.90 -33.87 -16.90
C ILE A 16 57.33 -35.35 -16.81
N ASN A 17 57.75 -35.81 -15.64
CA ASN A 17 58.18 -37.20 -15.45
C ASN A 17 57.00 -38.16 -15.29
N ASP A 18 55.92 -37.73 -14.63
CA ASP A 18 54.68 -38.50 -14.53
C ASP A 18 54.01 -38.72 -15.89
N ILE A 19 53.93 -37.68 -16.72
CA ILE A 19 53.40 -37.80 -18.10
C ILE A 19 54.26 -38.76 -18.93
N GLU A 20 55.59 -38.68 -18.80
CA GLU A 20 56.49 -39.61 -19.49
C GLU A 20 56.23 -41.06 -19.07
N SER A 21 56.02 -41.30 -17.77
CA SER A 21 55.62 -42.60 -17.23
C SER A 21 54.29 -43.09 -17.82
N VAL A 22 53.25 -42.25 -17.78
CA VAL A 22 51.91 -42.59 -18.32
C VAL A 22 52.00 -42.91 -19.81
N LEU A 23 52.61 -42.05 -20.63
CA LEU A 23 52.76 -42.26 -22.08
C LEU A 23 53.50 -43.56 -22.42
N ARG A 24 54.48 -43.98 -21.61
CA ARG A 24 55.19 -45.26 -21.77
C ARG A 24 54.31 -46.50 -21.55
N THR A 25 53.16 -46.37 -20.89
CA THR A 25 52.20 -47.48 -20.69
C THR A 25 51.21 -47.67 -21.86
N HIS A 26 51.09 -46.70 -22.77
CA HIS A 26 50.14 -46.78 -23.88
C HIS A 26 50.66 -47.61 -25.06
N TYR A 27 49.80 -48.46 -25.63
CA TYR A 27 50.18 -49.40 -26.70
C TYR A 27 49.87 -48.93 -28.13
N SER A 28 49.01 -47.90 -28.31
CA SER A 28 48.61 -47.40 -29.64
C SER A 28 49.76 -46.76 -30.41
N SER A 29 49.66 -46.72 -31.74
CA SER A 29 50.60 -46.01 -32.61
C SER A 29 50.64 -44.52 -32.31
N GLY A 30 49.48 -43.86 -32.21
CA GLY A 30 49.38 -42.42 -31.93
C GLY A 30 49.95 -42.00 -30.58
N ALA A 31 49.82 -42.83 -29.53
CA ALA A 31 50.41 -42.51 -28.22
C ALA A 31 51.93 -42.72 -28.20
N LYS A 32 52.45 -43.72 -28.93
CA LYS A 32 53.90 -43.93 -29.10
C LYS A 32 54.57 -42.83 -29.93
N ASP A 33 53.86 -42.32 -30.92
CA ASP A 33 54.28 -41.18 -31.73
C ASP A 33 54.30 -39.89 -30.89
N LEU A 34 53.24 -39.61 -30.11
CA LEU A 34 53.24 -38.51 -29.13
C LEU A 34 54.34 -38.67 -28.07
N LEU A 35 54.59 -39.87 -27.54
CA LEU A 35 55.70 -40.12 -26.60
C LEU A 35 57.06 -39.80 -27.24
N SER A 36 57.28 -40.23 -28.49
CA SER A 36 58.52 -39.96 -29.22
C SER A 36 58.73 -38.46 -29.41
N ARG A 37 57.66 -37.73 -29.75
CA ARG A 37 57.66 -36.27 -29.88
C ARG A 37 57.87 -35.56 -28.54
N PHE A 38 57.23 -36.00 -27.46
CA PHE A 38 57.40 -35.46 -26.11
C PHE A 38 58.85 -35.58 -25.63
N LEU A 39 59.49 -36.74 -25.82
CA LEU A 39 60.89 -36.96 -25.49
C LEU A 39 61.85 -36.12 -26.35
N TYR A 40 61.53 -35.94 -27.63
CA TYR A 40 62.30 -35.06 -28.52
C TYR A 40 62.23 -33.60 -28.05
N LEU A 41 61.04 -33.05 -27.80
CA LEU A 41 60.84 -31.68 -27.31
C LEU A 41 61.40 -31.45 -25.89
N LYS A 42 61.39 -32.48 -25.03
CA LYS A 42 62.06 -32.45 -23.71
C LYS A 42 63.57 -32.21 -23.84
N SER A 43 64.20 -32.71 -24.92
CA SER A 43 65.65 -32.66 -25.16
C SER A 43 66.11 -31.56 -26.13
N HIS A 44 65.20 -30.99 -26.94
CA HIS A 44 65.48 -29.99 -27.99
C HIS A 44 64.61 -28.75 -27.80
N PRO A 45 64.96 -27.81 -26.90
CA PRO A 45 64.17 -26.61 -26.62
C PRO A 45 63.87 -25.76 -27.85
N GLU A 46 64.83 -25.65 -28.77
CA GLU A 46 64.74 -24.89 -30.02
C GLU A 46 63.69 -25.41 -31.01
N SER A 47 63.11 -26.60 -30.76
CA SER A 47 62.07 -27.21 -31.58
C SER A 47 60.66 -27.09 -30.99
N ARG A 48 60.50 -26.41 -29.85
CA ARG A 48 59.20 -26.26 -29.17
C ARG A 48 58.37 -25.13 -29.78
N VAL A 49 57.08 -25.40 -29.93
CA VAL A 49 56.08 -24.39 -30.34
C VAL A 49 55.35 -23.83 -29.11
N ILE A 50 55.10 -24.67 -28.10
CA ILE A 50 54.47 -24.30 -26.84
C ILE A 50 55.58 -24.19 -25.78
N GLU A 51 55.77 -22.99 -25.25
CA GLU A 51 56.67 -22.70 -24.12
C GLU A 51 55.88 -21.94 -23.02
N PRO A 52 56.23 -22.11 -21.72
CA PRO A 52 57.25 -23.01 -21.21
C PRO A 52 56.85 -24.47 -21.39
N PHE A 53 57.82 -25.39 -21.45
CA PHE A 53 57.56 -26.82 -21.63
C PHE A 53 56.65 -27.44 -20.54
N GLY A 54 56.53 -26.80 -19.37
CA GLY A 54 55.51 -27.14 -18.35
C GLY A 54 54.06 -26.94 -18.84
N LEU A 55 53.81 -25.94 -19.69
CA LEU A 55 52.52 -25.73 -20.35
C LEU A 55 52.24 -26.83 -21.40
N TYR A 56 53.25 -27.22 -22.19
CA TYR A 56 53.13 -28.37 -23.11
C TYR A 56 52.82 -29.67 -22.36
N ALA A 57 53.51 -29.91 -21.24
CA ALA A 57 53.24 -31.03 -20.35
C ALA A 57 51.81 -30.98 -19.80
N THR A 58 51.36 -29.83 -19.29
CA THR A 58 49.99 -29.64 -18.78
C THR A 58 48.93 -29.89 -19.87
N ALA A 59 49.18 -29.45 -21.11
CA ALA A 59 48.30 -29.71 -22.25
C ALA A 59 48.22 -31.20 -22.62
N VAL A 60 49.36 -31.91 -22.59
CA VAL A 60 49.39 -33.37 -22.77
C VAL A 60 48.65 -34.08 -21.62
N ASN A 61 48.78 -33.62 -20.38
CA ASN A 61 48.05 -34.19 -19.24
C ASN A 61 46.53 -34.01 -19.39
N ALA A 62 46.07 -32.81 -19.77
CA ALA A 62 44.66 -32.56 -20.09
C ALA A 62 44.17 -33.45 -21.26
N LEU A 63 44.99 -33.62 -22.30
CA LEU A 63 44.68 -34.54 -23.39
C LEU A 63 44.49 -35.99 -22.91
N LEU A 64 45.36 -36.48 -22.02
CA LEU A 64 45.31 -37.85 -21.49
C LEU A 64 44.15 -38.06 -20.51
N VAL A 65 43.89 -37.09 -19.62
CA VAL A 65 42.97 -37.25 -18.48
C VAL A 65 41.56 -36.72 -18.77
N SER A 66 41.43 -35.55 -19.41
CA SER A 66 40.15 -34.84 -19.50
C SER A 66 39.53 -34.79 -20.90
N SER A 67 40.29 -34.94 -22.00
CA SER A 67 39.78 -34.69 -23.36
C SER A 67 38.77 -35.70 -23.92
N SER A 68 38.76 -36.95 -23.40
CA SER A 68 38.07 -38.12 -23.98
C SER A 68 38.46 -38.51 -25.42
N VAL A 69 39.58 -37.99 -25.94
CA VAL A 69 40.12 -38.33 -27.27
C VAL A 69 40.69 -39.75 -27.30
N SER A 70 40.50 -40.47 -28.41
CA SER A 70 41.10 -41.79 -28.62
C SER A 70 42.64 -41.71 -28.66
N PRO A 71 43.38 -42.63 -28.00
CA PRO A 71 44.84 -42.68 -28.04
C PRO A 71 45.50 -42.83 -29.42
N GLU A 72 44.72 -43.04 -30.49
CA GLU A 72 45.22 -43.01 -31.87
C GLU A 72 45.31 -41.59 -32.44
N ARG A 73 44.53 -40.64 -31.90
CA ARG A 73 44.44 -39.26 -32.38
C ARG A 73 45.26 -38.27 -31.57
N TYR A 74 45.98 -38.71 -30.54
CA TYR A 74 46.71 -37.80 -29.64
C TYR A 74 47.72 -36.90 -30.36
N THR A 75 48.55 -37.41 -31.29
CA THR A 75 49.42 -36.54 -32.10
C THR A 75 48.64 -35.57 -32.98
N GLU A 76 47.52 -36.01 -33.56
CA GLU A 76 46.66 -35.17 -34.41
C GLU A 76 46.09 -33.98 -33.61
N THR A 77 45.59 -34.23 -32.40
CA THR A 77 45.03 -33.21 -31.50
C THR A 77 46.11 -32.28 -30.95
N MET A 78 47.28 -32.79 -30.53
CA MET A 78 48.40 -31.92 -30.11
C MET A 78 48.90 -31.03 -31.25
N SER A 79 49.00 -31.56 -32.46
CA SER A 79 49.43 -30.78 -33.64
C SER A 79 48.42 -29.71 -34.07
N TYR A 80 47.17 -29.83 -33.64
CA TYR A 80 46.18 -28.75 -33.76
C TYR A 80 46.30 -27.75 -32.59
N GLY A 81 46.48 -28.23 -31.36
CA GLY A 81 46.73 -27.39 -30.19
C GLY A 81 47.95 -26.48 -30.33
N GLU A 82 49.03 -26.95 -30.97
CA GLU A 82 50.21 -26.13 -31.31
C GLU A 82 49.88 -24.97 -32.27
N LYS A 83 48.91 -25.14 -33.18
CA LYS A 83 48.45 -24.06 -34.07
C LYS A 83 47.63 -23.03 -33.30
N VAL A 84 46.67 -23.51 -32.50
CA VAL A 84 45.88 -22.66 -31.60
C VAL A 84 46.77 -21.87 -30.65
N TYR A 85 47.83 -22.49 -30.13
CA TYR A 85 48.83 -21.80 -29.32
C TYR A 85 49.55 -20.69 -30.10
N ALA A 86 50.01 -20.95 -31.33
CA ALA A 86 50.66 -19.92 -32.15
C ALA A 86 49.75 -18.72 -32.46
N ASP A 87 48.44 -18.95 -32.62
CA ASP A 87 47.44 -17.90 -32.80
C ASP A 87 47.14 -17.14 -31.49
N MET A 88 47.07 -17.83 -30.35
CA MET A 88 46.77 -17.23 -29.03
C MET A 88 47.96 -16.49 -28.40
N PHE A 89 49.21 -16.90 -28.68
CA PHE A 89 50.42 -16.41 -28.02
C PHE A 89 51.44 -15.85 -29.03
N PRO A 90 51.12 -14.75 -29.74
CA PRO A 90 51.97 -14.19 -30.80
C PRO A 90 53.35 -13.69 -30.32
N TYR A 91 53.56 -13.56 -29.00
CA TYR A 91 54.83 -13.17 -28.38
C TYR A 91 55.32 -14.19 -27.34
N GLU A 92 54.87 -15.45 -27.40
CA GLU A 92 55.22 -16.52 -26.45
C GLU A 92 54.93 -16.08 -25.00
N GLU A 93 55.83 -16.36 -24.05
CA GLU A 93 55.78 -15.94 -22.63
C GLU A 93 55.64 -14.41 -22.42
N LYS A 94 55.88 -13.59 -23.45
CA LYS A 94 55.76 -12.12 -23.38
C LYS A 94 54.39 -11.62 -23.83
N THR A 95 53.48 -12.51 -24.20
CA THR A 95 52.09 -12.16 -24.51
C THR A 95 51.42 -11.59 -23.23
N PRO A 96 50.70 -10.46 -23.31
CA PRO A 96 49.94 -9.96 -22.16
C PRO A 96 48.99 -11.02 -21.60
N ASP A 97 48.82 -11.01 -20.27
CA ASP A 97 47.96 -11.95 -19.53
C ASP A 97 48.27 -13.45 -19.76
N PHE A 98 49.55 -13.76 -20.03
CA PHE A 98 50.06 -15.11 -20.33
C PHE A 98 49.52 -16.22 -19.41
N ASP A 99 49.49 -16.01 -18.09
CA ASP A 99 49.03 -17.01 -17.12
C ASP A 99 47.51 -17.28 -17.22
N ALA A 100 46.72 -16.24 -17.48
CA ALA A 100 45.28 -16.35 -17.69
C ALA A 100 44.96 -17.02 -19.04
N LEU A 101 45.66 -16.61 -20.10
CA LEU A 101 45.57 -17.24 -21.41
C LEU A 101 46.03 -18.71 -21.38
N SER A 102 47.06 -19.04 -20.60
CA SER A 102 47.52 -20.42 -20.37
C SER A 102 46.44 -21.26 -19.70
N THR A 103 45.75 -20.72 -18.70
CA THR A 103 44.61 -21.39 -18.05
C THR A 103 43.47 -21.67 -19.05
N ILE A 104 43.14 -20.68 -19.88
CA ILE A 104 42.12 -20.81 -20.94
C ILE A 104 42.55 -21.85 -22.00
N PHE A 105 43.80 -21.82 -22.45
CA PHE A 105 44.38 -22.76 -23.42
C PHE A 105 44.31 -24.21 -22.91
N ILE A 106 44.60 -24.45 -21.63
CA ILE A 106 44.44 -25.78 -21.02
C ILE A 106 42.96 -26.21 -20.95
N ASP A 107 42.03 -25.29 -20.62
CA ASP A 107 40.60 -25.61 -20.63
C ASP A 107 40.07 -25.97 -22.04
N MET A 108 40.71 -25.50 -23.12
CA MET A 108 40.37 -25.92 -24.50
C MET A 108 40.62 -27.41 -24.77
N PHE A 109 41.47 -28.10 -23.99
CA PHE A 109 41.71 -29.55 -24.11
C PHE A 109 40.69 -30.42 -23.39
N ASN A 110 39.83 -29.85 -22.53
CA ASN A 110 38.84 -30.60 -21.75
C ASN A 110 37.78 -31.31 -22.61
N LYS A 111 37.00 -32.21 -22.00
CA LYS A 111 35.97 -33.01 -22.68
C LYS A 111 34.97 -32.15 -23.45
N GLY A 112 34.98 -32.27 -24.78
CA GLY A 112 34.12 -31.47 -25.67
C GLY A 112 34.60 -30.02 -25.85
N GLY A 113 35.82 -29.70 -25.42
CA GLY A 113 36.49 -28.42 -25.63
C GLY A 113 36.86 -28.15 -27.09
N VAL A 114 37.42 -26.97 -27.31
CA VAL A 114 37.68 -26.38 -28.64
C VAL A 114 38.71 -27.19 -29.43
N ILE A 115 39.79 -27.65 -28.77
CA ILE A 115 40.92 -28.32 -29.43
C ILE A 115 40.60 -29.77 -29.85
N PRO A 116 40.00 -30.64 -29.01
CA PRO A 116 39.55 -31.98 -29.41
C PRO A 116 38.58 -31.99 -30.59
N ARG A 117 37.81 -30.91 -30.77
CA ARG A 117 36.80 -30.77 -31.83
C ARG A 117 37.28 -30.00 -33.07
N LYS A 118 38.45 -29.35 -32.99
CA LYS A 118 39.01 -28.46 -34.03
C LYS A 118 38.14 -27.24 -34.37
N LEU A 119 37.57 -26.60 -33.36
CA LEU A 119 36.60 -25.50 -33.50
C LEU A 119 37.16 -24.13 -33.10
N PHE A 120 38.49 -23.95 -33.13
CA PHE A 120 39.13 -22.65 -32.92
C PHE A 120 39.14 -21.85 -34.23
N ASP A 121 38.66 -20.61 -34.15
CA ASP A 121 38.71 -19.62 -35.23
C ASP A 121 39.33 -18.34 -34.67
N ALA A 122 40.52 -17.97 -35.16
CA ALA A 122 41.25 -16.80 -34.70
C ALA A 122 40.46 -15.49 -34.92
N GLY A 123 39.72 -15.38 -36.03
CA GLY A 123 38.94 -14.19 -36.37
C GLY A 123 37.74 -13.99 -35.44
N ILE A 124 37.09 -15.07 -34.98
CA ILE A 124 36.06 -14.99 -33.95
C ILE A 124 36.70 -14.74 -32.57
N TYR A 125 37.82 -15.41 -32.26
CA TYR A 125 38.55 -15.25 -31.00
C TYR A 125 39.00 -13.81 -30.76
N ASP A 126 39.39 -13.08 -31.81
CA ASP A 126 39.84 -11.69 -31.74
C ASP A 126 38.71 -10.66 -31.51
N LEU A 127 37.44 -11.02 -31.72
CA LEU A 127 36.30 -10.13 -31.45
C LEU A 127 36.02 -9.95 -29.95
N PHE A 128 36.49 -10.90 -29.14
CA PHE A 128 36.39 -10.88 -27.69
C PHE A 128 37.62 -10.20 -27.08
N SER A 129 37.41 -9.22 -26.22
CA SER A 129 38.45 -8.66 -25.36
C SER A 129 38.67 -9.59 -24.16
N ASP A 130 37.59 -10.07 -23.54
CA ASP A 130 37.65 -11.15 -22.55
C ASP A 130 37.58 -12.53 -23.21
N LYS A 131 38.69 -13.27 -23.16
CA LYS A 131 38.80 -14.60 -23.75
C LYS A 131 38.00 -15.68 -23.00
N PHE A 132 37.51 -15.41 -21.78
CA PHE A 132 36.51 -16.27 -21.14
C PHE A 132 35.15 -16.20 -21.86
N ASN A 133 34.79 -15.07 -22.45
CA ASN A 133 33.54 -14.94 -23.22
C ASN A 133 33.58 -15.69 -24.56
N PHE A 134 34.76 -15.79 -25.21
CA PHE A 134 34.98 -16.75 -26.30
C PHE A 134 34.71 -18.19 -25.86
N MET A 135 35.24 -18.61 -24.70
CA MET A 135 35.02 -19.96 -24.15
C MET A 135 33.55 -20.21 -23.79
N LYS A 136 32.83 -19.19 -23.30
CA LYS A 136 31.38 -19.21 -23.03
C LYS A 136 30.58 -19.40 -24.31
N TRP A 137 30.92 -18.69 -25.39
CA TRP A 137 30.32 -18.90 -26.72
C TRP A 137 30.57 -20.32 -27.22
N ALA A 138 31.83 -20.75 -27.26
CA ALA A 138 32.21 -22.07 -27.73
C ALA A 138 31.49 -23.19 -26.95
N LYS A 139 31.49 -23.15 -25.61
CA LYS A 139 30.84 -24.18 -24.78
C LYS A 139 29.33 -24.34 -25.06
N ASN A 140 28.62 -23.25 -25.39
CA ASN A 140 27.18 -23.28 -25.65
C ASN A 140 26.80 -23.70 -27.08
N VAL A 141 27.73 -23.56 -28.04
CA VAL A 141 27.45 -23.69 -29.48
C VAL A 141 27.90 -25.05 -30.06
N MET A 142 28.85 -25.73 -29.42
CA MET A 142 29.49 -26.94 -29.95
C MET A 142 28.70 -28.25 -29.70
N GLY A 143 27.37 -28.19 -29.70
CA GLY A 143 26.50 -29.38 -29.62
C GLY A 143 26.20 -30.00 -31.00
N ASP A 144 25.91 -29.15 -31.98
CA ASP A 144 25.32 -29.50 -33.29
C ASP A 144 26.08 -28.84 -34.48
N SER A 145 27.42 -28.79 -34.43
CA SER A 145 28.22 -28.06 -35.42
C SER A 145 28.35 -28.80 -36.77
N ASN A 146 27.68 -28.26 -37.80
CA ASN A 146 28.12 -28.42 -39.19
C ASN A 146 29.24 -27.41 -39.45
N ASP A 147 30.50 -27.86 -39.56
CA ASP A 147 31.70 -27.00 -39.60
C ASP A 147 31.62 -25.84 -40.61
N GLY A 148 31.00 -26.06 -41.78
CA GLY A 148 30.84 -25.03 -42.82
C GLY A 148 29.94 -23.85 -42.46
N VAL A 149 29.11 -23.93 -41.40
CA VAL A 149 28.20 -22.83 -41.01
C VAL A 149 28.93 -21.72 -40.26
N ILE A 150 29.97 -22.06 -39.49
CA ILE A 150 30.69 -21.08 -38.66
C ILE A 150 31.42 -20.07 -39.55
N GLU A 151 32.25 -20.56 -40.48
CA GLU A 151 33.00 -19.74 -41.42
C GLU A 151 32.09 -19.00 -42.43
N ALA A 152 31.01 -19.63 -42.91
CA ALA A 152 30.17 -19.04 -43.97
C ALA A 152 29.14 -18.01 -43.48
N PHE A 153 28.68 -18.11 -42.23
CA PHE A 153 27.59 -17.24 -41.71
C PHE A 153 27.90 -16.64 -40.34
N VAL A 154 28.41 -17.42 -39.39
CA VAL A 154 28.59 -16.94 -38.00
C VAL A 154 29.70 -15.92 -37.89
N LYS A 155 30.83 -16.15 -38.57
CA LYS A 155 32.00 -15.25 -38.56
C LYS A 155 31.73 -13.92 -39.26
N PRO A 156 31.14 -13.86 -40.48
CA PRO A 156 30.66 -12.60 -41.05
C PRO A 156 29.64 -11.89 -40.15
N TYR A 157 28.69 -12.63 -39.56
CA TYR A 157 27.70 -12.04 -38.66
C TYR A 157 28.36 -11.42 -37.42
N ALA A 158 29.31 -12.13 -36.80
CA ALA A 158 30.02 -11.64 -35.62
C ALA A 158 30.78 -10.34 -35.91
N LEU A 159 31.42 -10.25 -37.08
CA LEU A 159 32.11 -9.04 -37.54
C LEU A 159 31.14 -7.86 -37.75
N ASP A 160 30.04 -8.07 -38.48
CA ASP A 160 29.02 -7.04 -38.73
C ASP A 160 28.30 -6.63 -37.43
N ALA A 161 28.00 -7.58 -36.56
CA ALA A 161 27.27 -7.37 -35.31
C ALA A 161 28.12 -6.62 -34.27
N ARG A 162 29.43 -6.87 -34.18
CA ARG A 162 30.31 -6.32 -33.13
C ARG A 162 30.26 -4.79 -33.05
N VAL A 163 30.06 -4.12 -34.19
CA VAL A 163 29.95 -2.65 -34.30
C VAL A 163 28.77 -2.08 -33.49
N TYR A 164 27.73 -2.87 -33.24
CA TYR A 164 26.52 -2.45 -32.52
C TYR A 164 26.56 -2.71 -31.00
N PHE A 165 27.64 -3.33 -30.49
CA PHE A 165 27.76 -3.69 -29.08
C PHE A 165 28.93 -3.01 -28.38
N LEU A 166 28.60 -2.10 -27.45
CA LEU A 166 29.55 -1.52 -26.48
C LEU A 166 29.89 -2.52 -25.37
N ASP A 167 28.89 -3.24 -24.87
CA ASP A 167 29.05 -4.28 -23.85
C ASP A 167 29.37 -5.65 -24.47
N GLU A 168 30.34 -6.34 -23.87
CA GLU A 168 30.84 -7.63 -24.35
C GLU A 168 29.95 -8.80 -23.91
N ASP A 169 29.29 -8.73 -22.76
CA ASP A 169 28.35 -9.78 -22.33
C ASP A 169 27.09 -9.78 -23.19
N ALA A 170 26.56 -8.60 -23.53
CA ALA A 170 25.48 -8.45 -24.52
C ALA A 170 25.86 -8.99 -25.90
N PHE A 171 27.07 -8.68 -26.40
CA PHE A 171 27.59 -9.26 -27.65
C PHE A 171 27.67 -10.79 -27.58
N THR A 172 28.20 -11.33 -26.49
CA THR A 172 28.37 -12.78 -26.28
C THR A 172 27.01 -13.49 -26.26
N ALA A 173 26.03 -12.94 -25.55
CA ALA A 173 24.67 -13.48 -25.47
C ALA A 173 23.96 -13.45 -26.84
N ASN A 174 24.10 -12.34 -27.59
CA ASN A 174 23.59 -12.24 -28.95
C ASN A 174 24.24 -13.28 -29.88
N LEU A 175 25.57 -13.38 -29.88
CA LEU A 175 26.28 -14.29 -30.77
C LEU A 175 25.94 -15.76 -30.48
N ILE A 176 25.81 -16.17 -29.21
CA ILE A 176 25.32 -17.51 -28.83
C ILE A 176 23.92 -17.75 -29.43
N SER A 177 22.98 -16.82 -29.22
CA SER A 177 21.60 -16.92 -29.71
C SER A 177 21.53 -17.06 -31.24
N VAL A 178 22.23 -16.18 -31.96
CA VAL A 178 22.21 -16.17 -33.44
C VAL A 178 22.94 -17.38 -34.01
N THR A 179 24.04 -17.83 -33.40
CA THR A 179 24.74 -19.04 -33.85
C THR A 179 23.83 -20.28 -33.75
N LEU A 180 23.10 -20.42 -32.65
CA LEU A 180 22.13 -21.52 -32.46
C LEU A 180 20.97 -21.46 -33.46
N LYS A 181 20.53 -20.26 -33.88
CA LYS A 181 19.54 -20.08 -34.96
C LYS A 181 20.11 -20.51 -36.32
N LEU A 182 21.31 -20.02 -36.68
CA LEU A 182 21.99 -20.31 -37.96
C LEU A 182 22.33 -21.80 -38.14
N GLN A 183 22.65 -22.51 -37.06
CA GLN A 183 22.87 -23.95 -37.09
C GLN A 183 21.58 -24.74 -37.39
N LYS A 184 20.44 -24.33 -36.82
CA LYS A 184 19.15 -25.06 -36.90
C LYS A 184 18.35 -24.78 -38.18
N THR A 185 18.44 -23.58 -38.73
CA THR A 185 17.58 -23.14 -39.85
C THR A 185 18.15 -23.55 -41.21
N ALA A 186 17.26 -23.90 -42.15
CA ALA A 186 17.63 -24.22 -43.54
C ALA A 186 17.97 -22.96 -44.36
N ASP A 187 17.16 -21.90 -44.22
CA ASP A 187 17.42 -20.58 -44.77
C ASP A 187 18.25 -19.74 -43.79
N ARG A 188 19.57 -19.77 -43.97
CA ARG A 188 20.53 -19.10 -43.08
C ARG A 188 20.72 -17.62 -43.43
N GLN A 189 20.51 -17.24 -44.69
CA GLN A 189 20.65 -15.86 -45.13
C GLN A 189 19.52 -14.99 -44.57
N ALA A 190 18.27 -15.48 -44.60
CA ALA A 190 17.16 -14.76 -44.01
C ALA A 190 17.36 -14.48 -42.50
N VAL A 191 17.89 -15.46 -41.74
CA VAL A 191 18.21 -15.29 -40.31
C VAL A 191 19.35 -14.29 -40.10
N TYR A 192 20.39 -14.33 -40.93
CA TYR A 192 21.50 -13.37 -40.89
C TYR A 192 20.97 -11.94 -41.06
N ASP A 193 20.21 -11.70 -42.14
CA ASP A 193 19.71 -10.39 -42.52
C ASP A 193 18.72 -9.86 -41.47
N GLU A 194 17.79 -10.69 -40.98
CA GLU A 194 16.79 -10.32 -39.98
C GLU A 194 17.43 -9.94 -38.63
N GLU A 195 18.39 -10.73 -38.14
CA GLU A 195 19.05 -10.45 -36.85
C GLU A 195 20.00 -9.25 -36.94
N LEU A 196 20.60 -8.99 -38.11
CA LEU A 196 21.40 -7.78 -38.33
C LEU A 196 20.52 -6.53 -38.47
N GLU A 197 19.36 -6.63 -39.12
CA GLU A 197 18.40 -5.52 -39.22
C GLU A 197 17.82 -5.13 -37.85
N LYS A 198 17.60 -6.11 -36.96
CA LYS A 198 17.22 -5.84 -35.56
C LYS A 198 18.26 -4.98 -34.85
N LEU A 199 19.55 -5.31 -34.97
CA LEU A 199 20.64 -4.52 -34.36
C LEU A 199 20.71 -3.10 -34.93
N ARG A 200 20.53 -2.94 -36.25
CA ARG A 200 20.44 -1.62 -36.89
C ARG A 200 19.31 -0.78 -36.32
N ARG A 201 18.09 -1.34 -36.24
CA ARG A 201 16.91 -0.65 -35.69
C ARG A 201 17.08 -0.31 -34.21
N MET A 202 17.64 -1.22 -33.40
CA MET A 202 17.99 -0.95 -31.99
C MET A 202 19.01 0.18 -31.84
N SER A 203 19.91 0.34 -32.82
CA SER A 203 20.91 1.40 -32.89
C SER A 203 20.40 2.69 -33.55
N GLY A 204 19.08 2.83 -33.77
CA GLY A 204 18.46 4.01 -34.38
C GLY A 204 18.62 4.12 -35.90
N ILE A 205 19.18 3.10 -36.57
CA ILE A 205 19.34 3.06 -38.02
C ILE A 205 18.12 2.39 -38.63
N TYR A 206 17.28 3.19 -39.30
CA TYR A 206 16.08 2.73 -40.00
C TYR A 206 16.21 3.02 -41.50
N ASP A 207 16.12 1.99 -42.33
CA ASP A 207 16.01 2.14 -43.79
C ASP A 207 14.59 2.62 -44.16
N VAL A 208 14.36 3.93 -44.01
CA VAL A 208 13.09 4.57 -44.36
C VAL A 208 12.99 4.71 -45.88
N ASN A 209 12.48 3.67 -46.53
CA ASN A 209 12.14 3.73 -47.95
C ASN A 209 10.83 4.52 -48.18
N GLU A 210 10.65 5.05 -49.40
CA GLU A 210 9.51 5.89 -49.77
C GLU A 210 8.16 5.17 -49.60
N ALA A 211 8.13 3.84 -49.76
CA ALA A 211 6.93 3.03 -49.58
C ALA A 211 6.50 2.91 -48.11
N ALA A 212 7.46 2.77 -47.19
CA ALA A 212 7.21 2.77 -45.75
C ALA A 212 6.73 4.14 -45.25
N LEU A 213 7.30 5.23 -45.80
CA LEU A 213 6.83 6.59 -45.53
C LEU A 213 5.38 6.79 -46.02
N LEU A 214 5.06 6.31 -47.23
CA LEU A 214 3.71 6.33 -47.80
C LEU A 214 2.69 5.53 -46.98
N ASP A 215 3.07 4.36 -46.47
CA ASP A 215 2.22 3.55 -45.58
C ASP A 215 1.98 4.22 -44.22
N ALA A 216 3.02 4.83 -43.63
CA ALA A 216 2.89 5.62 -42.41
C ALA A 216 1.96 6.83 -42.60
N VAL A 217 2.11 7.58 -43.70
CA VAL A 217 1.23 8.71 -44.04
C VAL A 217 -0.21 8.26 -44.24
N ARG A 218 -0.45 7.12 -44.92
CA ARG A 218 -1.80 6.54 -45.06
C ARG A 218 -2.42 6.16 -43.71
N LYS A 219 -1.65 5.52 -42.83
CA LYS A 219 -2.10 5.14 -41.49
C LYS A 219 -2.46 6.36 -40.64
N ILE A 220 -1.65 7.42 -40.69
CA ILE A 220 -1.95 8.70 -40.04
C ILE A 220 -3.26 9.30 -40.59
N GLN A 221 -3.43 9.35 -41.91
CA GLN A 221 -4.67 9.84 -42.52
C GLN A 221 -5.91 9.02 -42.12
N MET A 222 -5.81 7.69 -42.07
CA MET A 222 -6.91 6.83 -41.59
C MET A 222 -7.21 7.04 -40.10
N ALA A 223 -6.19 7.22 -39.27
CA ALA A 223 -6.35 7.53 -37.85
C ALA A 223 -7.04 8.90 -37.65
N GLN A 224 -6.71 9.90 -38.48
CA GLN A 224 -7.35 11.22 -38.46
C GLN A 224 -8.85 11.15 -38.80
N VAL A 225 -9.21 10.42 -39.86
CA VAL A 225 -10.63 10.20 -40.23
C VAL A 225 -11.41 9.43 -39.16
N LEU A 226 -10.75 8.48 -38.46
CA LEU A 226 -11.34 7.79 -37.31
C LEU A 226 -11.51 8.72 -36.10
N HIS A 227 -10.51 9.54 -35.79
CA HIS A 227 -10.57 10.54 -34.73
C HIS A 227 -11.74 11.51 -34.95
N ASP A 228 -11.89 12.06 -36.15
CA ASP A 228 -12.94 13.03 -36.46
C ASP A 228 -14.34 12.42 -36.32
N ARG A 229 -14.52 11.15 -36.71
CA ARG A 229 -15.75 10.37 -36.46
C ARG A 229 -16.01 10.14 -34.97
N VAL A 230 -14.98 9.88 -34.16
CA VAL A 230 -15.12 9.74 -32.71
C VAL A 230 -15.52 11.08 -32.09
N VAL A 231 -14.94 12.20 -32.53
CA VAL A 231 -15.32 13.55 -32.08
C VAL A 231 -16.78 13.89 -32.45
N GLU A 232 -17.26 13.52 -33.64
CA GLU A 232 -18.69 13.66 -33.98
C GLU A 232 -19.59 12.79 -33.11
N LEU A 233 -19.20 11.53 -32.85
CA LEU A 233 -19.96 10.62 -31.97
C LEU A 233 -20.04 11.15 -30.53
N VAL A 234 -18.95 11.70 -29.99
CA VAL A 234 -18.92 12.31 -28.65
C VAL A 234 -19.91 13.47 -28.58
N LYS A 235 -19.94 14.39 -29.56
CA LYS A 235 -20.90 15.50 -29.60
C LYS A 235 -22.36 15.01 -29.60
N VAL A 236 -22.66 13.96 -30.37
CA VAL A 236 -24.02 13.37 -30.41
C VAL A 236 -24.39 12.72 -29.07
N VAL A 237 -23.42 12.13 -28.36
CA VAL A 237 -23.63 11.59 -27.01
C VAL A 237 -23.85 12.70 -26.00
N GLU A 238 -23.03 13.77 -26.02
CA GLU A 238 -23.19 14.94 -25.16
C GLU A 238 -24.57 15.60 -25.34
N GLU A 239 -25.02 15.79 -26.58
CA GLU A 239 -26.37 16.33 -26.86
C GLU A 239 -27.48 15.43 -26.29
N ARG A 240 -27.35 14.11 -26.43
CA ARG A 240 -28.30 13.14 -25.84
C ARG A 240 -28.29 13.14 -24.31
N VAL A 241 -27.13 13.25 -23.69
CA VAL A 241 -26.99 13.37 -22.23
C VAL A 241 -27.66 14.65 -21.74
N ASN A 242 -27.44 15.78 -22.41
CA ASN A 242 -28.10 17.05 -22.07
C ASN A 242 -29.63 16.98 -22.18
N ILE A 243 -30.17 16.29 -23.20
CA ILE A 243 -31.61 16.06 -23.36
C ILE A 243 -32.14 15.15 -22.24
N LEU A 244 -31.39 14.10 -21.86
CA LEU A 244 -31.77 13.19 -20.78
C LEU A 244 -31.79 13.89 -19.43
N ASP A 245 -30.78 14.72 -19.14
CA ASP A 245 -30.68 15.55 -17.93
C ASP A 245 -31.84 16.54 -17.80
N ALA A 246 -32.16 17.26 -18.88
CA ALA A 246 -33.31 18.16 -18.92
C ALA A 246 -34.63 17.40 -18.67
N THR A 247 -34.79 16.22 -19.29
CA THR A 247 -35.96 15.36 -19.10
C THR A 247 -36.06 14.89 -17.64
N SER A 248 -34.96 14.41 -17.07
CA SER A 248 -34.88 13.93 -15.69
C SER A 248 -35.23 15.02 -14.68
N ARG A 249 -34.67 16.23 -14.83
CA ARG A 249 -34.99 17.39 -13.97
C ARG A 249 -36.48 17.76 -14.03
N ASN A 250 -37.10 17.70 -15.21
CA ASN A 250 -38.53 17.95 -15.36
C ASN A 250 -39.36 16.89 -14.63
N SER A 251 -39.07 15.59 -14.82
CA SER A 251 -39.77 14.50 -14.14
C SER A 251 -39.61 14.54 -12.60
N ILE A 252 -38.40 14.86 -12.10
CA ILE A 252 -38.16 15.05 -10.66
C ILE A 252 -39.00 16.21 -10.12
N THR A 253 -39.11 17.31 -10.87
CA THR A 253 -39.91 18.48 -10.46
C THR A 253 -41.41 18.16 -10.45
N GLU A 254 -41.90 17.42 -11.45
CA GLU A 254 -43.30 16.99 -11.54
C GLU A 254 -43.68 16.05 -10.38
N VAL A 255 -42.87 15.00 -10.14
CA VAL A 255 -43.04 14.07 -9.01
C VAL A 255 -43.01 14.81 -7.68
N ARG A 256 -42.05 15.72 -7.49
CA ARG A 256 -41.96 16.56 -6.28
C ARG A 256 -43.25 17.38 -6.07
N THR A 257 -43.79 17.98 -7.12
CA THR A 257 -44.99 18.81 -7.04
C THR A 257 -46.21 17.97 -6.63
N ILE A 258 -46.36 16.78 -7.22
CA ILE A 258 -47.41 15.80 -6.85
C ILE A 258 -47.26 15.39 -5.37
N CYS A 259 -46.05 15.06 -4.92
CA CYS A 259 -45.79 14.71 -3.52
C CYS A 259 -46.09 15.86 -2.56
N GLU A 260 -45.73 17.11 -2.90
CA GLU A 260 -46.05 18.29 -2.07
C GLU A 260 -47.56 18.51 -1.94
N ASP A 261 -48.35 18.27 -2.99
CA ASP A 261 -49.80 18.41 -2.95
C ASP A 261 -50.50 17.26 -2.21
N GLU A 262 -50.04 16.01 -2.34
CA GLU A 262 -50.53 14.90 -1.51
C GLU A 262 -50.21 15.10 -0.02
N VAL A 263 -49.02 15.63 0.31
CA VAL A 263 -48.68 15.99 1.70
C VAL A 263 -49.58 17.12 2.23
N LYS A 264 -49.97 18.10 1.40
CA LYS A 264 -50.96 19.13 1.79
C LYS A 264 -52.33 18.52 2.07
N LYS A 265 -52.82 17.62 1.21
CA LYS A 265 -54.10 16.91 1.42
C LYS A 265 -54.09 16.11 2.72
N ALA A 266 -53.05 15.30 2.95
CA ALA A 266 -52.92 14.50 4.16
C ALA A 266 -52.86 15.37 5.44
N LYS A 267 -52.16 16.51 5.41
CA LYS A 267 -52.16 17.47 6.53
C LYS A 267 -53.54 18.09 6.78
N TYR A 268 -54.29 18.40 5.71
CA TYR A 268 -55.64 18.94 5.82
C TYR A 268 -56.62 17.91 6.41
N GLU A 269 -56.57 16.65 5.93
CA GLU A 269 -57.36 15.55 6.50
C GLU A 269 -57.04 15.29 7.97
N LEU A 270 -55.75 15.30 8.34
CA LEU A 270 -55.32 15.20 9.74
C LEU A 270 -55.89 16.34 10.60
N SER A 271 -55.96 17.57 10.10
CA SER A 271 -56.55 18.68 10.86
C SER A 271 -58.05 18.52 11.12
N ILE A 272 -58.80 17.97 10.15
CA ILE A 272 -60.22 17.65 10.31
C ILE A 272 -60.41 16.50 11.32
N ILE A 273 -59.49 15.53 11.34
CA ILE A 273 -59.53 14.43 12.31
C ILE A 273 -59.23 14.94 13.73
N ASP A 274 -58.24 15.84 13.89
CA ASP A 274 -57.90 16.44 15.19
C ASP A 274 -59.05 17.27 15.77
N GLU A 275 -59.71 18.12 14.96
CA GLU A 275 -60.90 18.86 15.39
C GLU A 275 -62.03 17.93 15.84
N LYS A 276 -62.29 16.84 15.10
CA LYS A 276 -63.33 15.85 15.47
C LYS A 276 -62.96 15.08 16.74
N LEU A 277 -61.71 14.69 16.90
CA LEU A 277 -61.22 13.98 18.08
C LEU A 277 -61.36 14.87 19.32
N LYS A 278 -61.02 16.14 19.19
CA LYS A 278 -61.12 17.15 20.25
C LYS A 278 -62.58 17.44 20.64
N ALA A 279 -63.48 17.57 19.67
CA ALA A 279 -64.91 17.72 19.93
C ALA A 279 -65.50 16.51 20.68
N ALA A 280 -65.15 15.28 20.25
CA ALA A 280 -65.60 14.05 20.92
C ALA A 280 -64.99 13.89 22.33
N TYR A 281 -63.75 14.35 22.54
CA TYR A 281 -63.12 14.39 23.85
C TYR A 281 -63.84 15.37 24.80
N ASP A 282 -64.11 16.60 24.33
CA ASP A 282 -64.81 17.62 25.11
C ASP A 282 -66.26 17.18 25.46
N GLU A 283 -66.94 16.48 24.55
CA GLU A 283 -68.26 15.87 24.78
C GLU A 283 -68.19 14.79 25.87
N CYS A 284 -67.23 13.85 25.78
CA CYS A 284 -67.04 12.80 26.79
C CYS A 284 -66.68 13.38 28.18
N VAL A 285 -65.84 14.42 28.23
CA VAL A 285 -65.52 15.16 29.46
C VAL A 285 -66.77 15.85 30.03
N ALA A 286 -67.63 16.42 29.18
CA ALA A 286 -68.88 17.03 29.61
C ALA A 286 -69.86 15.98 30.17
N GLU A 287 -70.01 14.81 29.54
CA GLU A 287 -70.83 13.71 30.04
C GLU A 287 -70.34 13.22 31.41
N GLN A 288 -69.04 12.91 31.56
CA GLN A 288 -68.49 12.48 32.85
C GLN A 288 -68.68 13.55 33.93
N LYS A 289 -68.52 14.83 33.59
CA LYS A 289 -68.78 15.93 34.52
C LYS A 289 -70.24 15.99 34.96
N GLN A 290 -71.21 15.68 34.09
CA GLN A 290 -72.63 15.59 34.47
C GLN A 290 -72.90 14.38 35.37
N VAL A 291 -72.30 13.22 35.09
CA VAL A 291 -72.41 12.02 35.96
C VAL A 291 -71.86 12.33 37.36
N VAL A 292 -70.67 12.91 37.46
CA VAL A 292 -70.06 13.30 38.75
C VAL A 292 -70.90 14.34 39.49
N LEU A 293 -71.50 15.31 38.79
CA LEU A 293 -72.41 16.29 39.40
C LEU A 293 -73.70 15.65 39.92
N TYR A 294 -74.27 14.68 39.20
CA TYR A 294 -75.44 13.93 39.61
C TYR A 294 -75.17 13.06 40.84
N GLU A 295 -74.08 12.27 40.81
CA GLU A 295 -73.66 11.45 41.96
C GLU A 295 -73.37 12.31 43.19
N LYS A 296 -72.66 13.43 43.02
CA LYS A 296 -72.41 14.40 44.10
C LYS A 296 -73.70 14.96 44.68
N LYS A 297 -74.69 15.32 43.85
CA LYS A 297 -75.98 15.85 44.32
C LYS A 297 -76.76 14.78 45.10
N LYS A 298 -76.77 13.54 44.60
CA LYS A 298 -77.38 12.39 45.29
C LYS A 298 -76.74 12.14 46.66
N LEU A 299 -75.40 12.10 46.75
CA LEU A 299 -74.67 11.96 48.00
C LEU A 299 -74.99 13.09 49.01
N VAL A 300 -75.14 14.33 48.52
CA VAL A 300 -75.56 15.47 49.34
C VAL A 300 -77.00 15.29 49.84
N GLU A 301 -77.94 14.90 48.98
CA GLU A 301 -79.34 14.64 49.37
C GLU A 301 -79.46 13.47 50.38
N GLU A 302 -78.72 12.38 50.18
CA GLU A 302 -78.66 11.24 51.11
C GLU A 302 -78.08 11.64 52.49
N THR A 303 -76.99 12.40 52.52
CA THR A 303 -76.40 12.89 53.78
C THR A 303 -77.25 13.95 54.48
N PHE A 304 -77.99 14.79 53.74
CA PHE A 304 -78.99 15.69 54.33
C PHE A 304 -80.17 14.92 54.93
N ALA A 305 -80.69 13.89 54.24
CA ALA A 305 -81.76 13.05 54.77
C ALA A 305 -81.33 12.31 56.05
N GLU A 306 -80.10 11.76 56.08
CA GLU A 306 -79.54 11.12 57.27
C GLU A 306 -79.33 12.13 58.41
N ALA A 307 -78.92 13.36 58.10
CA ALA A 307 -78.80 14.44 59.08
C ALA A 307 -80.17 14.89 59.63
N GLU A 308 -81.21 15.01 58.79
CA GLU A 308 -82.58 15.30 59.22
C GLU A 308 -83.17 14.18 60.08
N GLU A 309 -82.91 12.92 59.74
CA GLU A 309 -83.34 11.77 60.56
C GLU A 309 -82.65 11.79 61.94
N ARG A 310 -81.32 12.01 61.98
CA ARG A 310 -80.57 12.18 63.24
C ARG A 310 -81.07 13.39 64.04
N LEU A 311 -81.41 14.50 63.39
CA LEU A 311 -81.93 15.71 64.04
C LEU A 311 -83.38 15.53 64.54
N SER A 312 -84.18 14.72 63.85
CA SER A 312 -85.51 14.26 64.27
C SER A 312 -85.43 13.31 65.46
N ALA A 313 -84.47 12.37 65.46
CA ALA A 313 -84.18 11.48 66.58
C ALA A 313 -83.68 12.27 67.81
N LEU A 314 -82.81 13.26 67.61
CA LEU A 314 -82.36 14.19 68.66
C LEU A 314 -83.49 15.08 69.17
N LYS A 315 -84.41 15.56 68.31
CA LYS A 315 -85.61 16.28 68.74
C LYS A 315 -86.55 15.39 69.55
N LYS A 316 -86.82 14.16 69.13
CA LYS A 316 -87.62 13.20 69.92
C LYS A 316 -86.95 12.83 71.23
N ALA A 317 -85.62 12.70 71.25
CA ALA A 317 -84.87 12.49 72.49
C ALA A 317 -85.00 13.73 73.39
N ALA A 318 -84.80 14.94 72.86
CA ALA A 318 -84.95 16.19 73.61
C ALA A 318 -86.39 16.42 74.10
N GLU A 319 -87.43 16.09 73.33
CA GLU A 319 -88.83 16.13 73.78
C GLU A 319 -89.10 15.11 74.89
N LYS A 320 -88.49 13.92 74.81
CA LYS A 320 -88.54 12.92 75.89
C LYS A 320 -87.86 13.45 77.16
N THR A 321 -86.69 14.07 77.01
CA THR A 321 -85.96 14.72 78.11
C THR A 321 -86.72 15.91 78.68
N ILE A 322 -87.33 16.76 77.85
CA ILE A 322 -88.15 17.92 78.24
C ILE A 322 -89.43 17.46 78.95
N ASN A 323 -90.04 16.35 78.53
CA ASN A 323 -91.22 15.81 79.21
C ASN A 323 -90.86 15.10 80.52
N THR A 324 -89.65 14.55 80.68
CA THR A 324 -89.15 14.15 82.02
C THR A 324 -88.76 15.35 82.89
N VAL A 325 -88.20 16.42 82.32
CA VAL A 325 -87.80 17.62 83.07
C VAL A 325 -89.00 18.51 83.44
N LYS A 326 -90.10 18.50 82.68
CA LYS A 326 -91.36 19.17 83.05
C LYS A 326 -92.08 18.53 84.25
N LEU A 327 -91.64 17.37 84.72
CA LEU A 327 -92.11 16.76 85.97
C LEU A 327 -91.29 17.21 87.20
N GLU A 328 -90.20 17.96 87.01
CA GLU A 328 -89.35 18.50 88.08
C GLU A 328 -89.02 19.99 87.81
N MET A 329 -89.98 20.87 88.13
CA MET A 329 -89.77 22.32 88.27
C MET A 329 -89.02 22.61 89.59
N PRO A 330 -88.13 23.64 89.68
CA PRO A 330 -88.55 25.04 89.55
C PRO A 330 -87.56 26.07 88.91
N GLU A 331 -88.17 27.20 88.52
CA GLU A 331 -87.68 28.60 88.51
C GLU A 331 -86.22 28.96 88.14
N GLY A 332 -86.05 29.86 87.14
CA GLY A 332 -84.99 30.88 87.19
C GLY A 332 -84.21 31.25 85.91
N VAL A 333 -84.70 32.28 85.19
CA VAL A 333 -83.91 33.43 84.66
C VAL A 333 -82.76 33.25 83.64
N ALA A 334 -82.70 34.24 82.72
CA ALA A 334 -81.58 34.76 81.91
C ALA A 334 -81.34 34.28 80.47
N GLN A 335 -81.34 35.28 79.58
CA GLN A 335 -80.76 35.28 78.23
C GLN A 335 -79.23 35.33 78.29
N VAL A 336 -78.55 34.83 77.25
CA VAL A 336 -77.28 35.41 76.75
C VAL A 336 -77.26 35.31 75.22
N GLU A 337 -77.14 36.47 74.54
CA GLU A 337 -76.72 36.60 73.13
C GLU A 337 -75.23 36.97 73.05
N LEU A 338 -74.71 37.10 71.81
CA LEU A 338 -73.36 37.53 71.36
C LEU A 338 -72.42 36.36 70.99
N GLY A 339 -71.62 36.44 69.92
CA GLY A 339 -71.47 37.52 68.93
C GLY A 339 -70.51 37.10 67.80
N ALA A 340 -70.50 37.85 66.68
CA ALA A 340 -69.73 37.52 65.48
C ALA A 340 -68.26 37.98 65.54
N SER A 341 -67.40 37.40 64.68
CA SER A 341 -66.45 38.18 63.86
C SER A 341 -65.86 37.38 62.69
N GLN A 342 -65.37 38.11 61.68
CA GLN A 342 -64.68 37.63 60.47
C GLN A 342 -63.16 37.55 60.70
N THR A 343 -62.40 36.95 59.76
CA THR A 343 -61.23 37.61 59.13
C THR A 343 -60.62 36.81 57.97
N SER A 344 -59.91 37.51 57.10
CA SER A 344 -59.24 37.05 55.87
C SER A 344 -57.73 37.33 55.91
N ALA A 345 -56.92 36.69 55.05
CA ALA A 345 -55.54 37.13 54.76
C ALA A 345 -54.98 36.59 53.41
N GLU A 346 -54.40 37.50 52.60
CA GLU A 346 -53.43 37.24 51.52
C GLU A 346 -52.01 37.64 52.00
N ILE A 347 -50.93 37.15 51.36
CA ILE A 347 -49.57 37.77 51.45
C ILE A 347 -48.85 37.75 50.08
N LYS A 348 -48.02 38.78 49.81
CA LYS A 348 -47.27 39.07 48.56
C LYS A 348 -45.76 39.37 48.79
N VAL A 349 -44.89 38.78 47.96
CA VAL A 349 -43.63 39.23 47.26
C VAL A 349 -42.51 40.12 47.93
N THR A 350 -41.28 40.07 47.35
CA THR A 350 -40.12 41.04 47.30
C THR A 350 -39.07 41.07 48.45
N SER A 351 -37.76 41.45 48.31
CA SER A 351 -36.85 41.86 47.18
C SER A 351 -35.31 41.92 47.50
N ALA A 352 -34.46 41.63 46.50
CA ALA A 352 -33.18 42.23 46.00
C ALA A 352 -32.05 42.98 46.83
N ALA A 353 -30.76 42.65 46.51
CA ALA A 353 -29.63 43.52 46.01
C ALA A 353 -28.33 43.91 46.82
N LYS A 354 -27.15 43.72 46.15
CA LYS A 354 -25.81 44.45 46.21
C LYS A 354 -24.91 44.33 47.48
N VAL A 355 -23.58 44.65 47.56
CA VAL A 355 -22.52 45.31 46.72
C VAL A 355 -21.15 44.53 46.77
N ALA A 356 -20.05 45.01 46.15
CA ALA A 356 -18.62 44.55 46.17
C ALA A 356 -17.70 45.42 47.13
N PRO A 357 -16.32 45.50 47.14
CA PRO A 357 -15.27 45.14 46.14
C PRO A 357 -13.93 44.52 46.67
N ALA A 358 -12.84 44.54 45.87
CA ALA A 358 -11.54 43.86 46.01
C ALA A 358 -10.40 44.67 46.70
N PRO A 359 -9.14 44.13 46.73
CA PRO A 359 -7.99 44.93 46.28
C PRO A 359 -7.01 44.20 45.33
N ARG A 360 -6.03 44.96 44.79
CA ARG A 360 -4.95 44.57 43.86
C ARG A 360 -3.57 44.60 44.56
N GLU A 361 -2.55 44.02 43.91
CA GLU A 361 -1.10 44.41 43.81
C GLU A 361 -0.22 43.14 43.61
N HIS A 362 0.96 43.12 42.98
CA HIS A 362 1.80 44.13 42.31
C HIS A 362 2.64 43.47 41.18
N VAL A 363 3.27 44.27 40.31
CA VAL A 363 4.15 43.84 39.18
C VAL A 363 5.63 44.13 39.49
N THR A 364 6.57 43.28 39.05
CA THR A 364 7.97 43.64 38.68
C THR A 364 8.63 42.55 37.80
N PRO A 365 9.74 42.83 37.05
CA PRO A 365 9.98 42.17 35.74
C PRO A 365 11.33 41.45 35.56
N GLY A 366 11.41 40.62 34.50
CA GLY A 366 12.64 40.04 33.92
C GLY A 366 12.31 38.74 33.14
N ALA A 367 12.89 38.43 31.98
CA ALA A 367 13.90 39.15 31.19
C ALA A 367 13.63 38.98 29.68
N SER A 368 14.09 39.94 28.88
CA SER A 368 13.99 39.92 27.42
C SER A 368 15.12 39.10 26.79
N VAL A 369 14.78 38.18 25.89
CA VAL A 369 15.74 37.64 24.91
C VAL A 369 15.34 38.16 23.53
N LYS A 370 16.12 39.13 23.01
CA LYS A 370 16.12 39.49 21.59
C LYS A 370 17.31 38.80 20.91
N PRO A 371 17.20 38.44 19.62
CA PRO A 371 18.26 37.73 18.94
C PRO A 371 19.46 38.65 18.66
N GLU A 372 20.65 38.25 19.09
CA GLU A 372 21.89 38.90 18.68
C GLU A 372 22.32 38.36 17.31
N TYR A 373 22.30 39.24 16.31
CA TYR A 373 22.98 39.01 15.04
C TYR A 373 24.49 39.17 15.26
N SER A 374 25.24 38.07 15.18
CA SER A 374 26.70 38.11 15.07
C SER A 374 27.12 38.06 13.60
N ASN A 375 27.64 39.17 13.07
CA ASN A 375 28.24 39.25 11.75
C ASN A 375 29.74 38.92 11.82
N THR A 376 30.10 37.66 11.59
CA THR A 376 31.47 37.27 11.19
C THR A 376 31.40 36.06 10.26
N ILE A 377 31.87 36.25 9.02
CA ILE A 377 31.99 35.19 8.00
C ILE A 377 33.44 34.65 8.05
N PRO A 378 33.67 33.38 8.44
CA PRO A 378 34.93 32.68 8.17
C PRO A 378 35.07 32.45 6.66
N SER A 379 36.29 32.18 6.21
CA SER A 379 36.65 32.26 4.80
C SER A 379 35.91 31.25 3.91
N ALA A 380 35.92 31.49 2.59
CA ALA A 380 35.37 30.54 1.61
C ALA A 380 36.06 29.15 1.61
N ALA A 381 37.20 28.99 2.30
CA ALA A 381 37.83 27.69 2.52
C ALA A 381 37.11 26.86 3.61
N ASP A 382 36.54 27.53 4.63
CA ASP A 382 35.80 26.87 5.72
C ASP A 382 34.43 26.33 5.22
N TYR A 383 33.89 26.91 4.14
CA TYR A 383 32.67 26.46 3.46
C TYR A 383 32.87 25.25 2.53
N LEU A 384 34.12 24.88 2.21
CA LEU A 384 34.44 23.75 1.33
C LEU A 384 34.83 22.48 2.10
N GLY A 385 34.96 22.55 3.43
CA GLY A 385 35.28 21.40 4.30
C GLY A 385 34.07 20.72 4.96
N GLN A 386 32.84 21.15 4.69
CA GLN A 386 31.60 20.62 5.31
C GLN A 386 30.71 19.82 4.33
N TYR A 387 31.27 19.32 3.22
CA TYR A 387 30.55 18.51 2.23
C TYR A 387 31.05 17.06 2.09
N ASP A 388 31.73 16.52 3.11
CA ASP A 388 32.07 15.09 3.19
C ASP A 388 30.97 14.23 3.87
N GLU A 389 29.94 14.82 4.49
CA GLU A 389 28.83 14.04 5.09
C GLU A 389 27.87 13.41 4.06
N TYR A 390 27.93 13.81 2.77
CA TYR A 390 27.19 13.13 1.70
C TYR A 390 27.91 11.88 1.16
N ALA A 391 29.14 11.60 1.60
CA ALA A 391 29.83 10.33 1.30
C ALA A 391 29.49 9.20 2.30
N ALA A 392 28.73 9.50 3.37
CA ALA A 392 28.38 8.55 4.44
C ALA A 392 26.91 8.08 4.42
N VAL A 393 26.15 8.36 3.36
CA VAL A 393 24.77 7.86 3.16
C VAL A 393 24.62 7.08 1.85
N TYR A 394 25.63 6.26 1.56
CA TYR A 394 25.34 4.85 1.31
C TYR A 394 25.97 4.08 2.48
N GLU A 395 25.20 3.89 3.56
CA GLU A 395 25.19 2.53 4.09
C GLU A 395 24.78 1.66 2.90
N PRO A 396 25.61 0.73 2.39
CA PRO A 396 25.02 -0.39 1.68
C PRO A 396 24.01 -0.94 2.67
N GLN A 397 22.72 -1.02 2.29
CA GLN A 397 21.79 -1.81 3.08
C GLN A 397 22.48 -3.15 3.23
N ILE A 398 22.91 -3.47 4.46
CA ILE A 398 23.46 -4.77 4.75
C ILE A 398 22.31 -5.68 4.40
N MET A 399 22.43 -6.35 3.25
CA MET A 399 21.55 -7.42 2.84
C MET A 399 21.81 -8.49 3.87
N VAL A 400 21.14 -8.37 5.02
CA VAL A 400 21.14 -9.37 6.08
C VAL A 400 20.82 -10.65 5.35
N HIS A 401 21.79 -11.55 5.29
CA HIS A 401 21.57 -12.80 4.62
C HIS A 401 20.44 -13.47 5.41
N ASP A 402 19.24 -13.53 4.81
CA ASP A 402 17.99 -14.03 5.42
C ASP A 402 18.14 -15.48 5.98
N ASN A 403 19.30 -16.11 5.76
CA ASN A 403 19.77 -17.38 6.33
C ASN A 403 20.02 -17.32 7.85
N ASP A 404 20.33 -16.15 8.43
CA ASP A 404 20.68 -15.99 9.86
C ASP A 404 19.52 -15.48 10.74
N VAL A 405 18.30 -15.37 10.17
CA VAL A 405 17.10 -14.93 10.91
C VAL A 405 16.38 -16.15 11.48
N ASP A 406 16.42 -16.30 12.81
CA ASP A 406 15.66 -17.33 13.52
C ASP A 406 14.15 -17.19 13.22
N ILE A 407 13.51 -18.33 12.94
CA ILE A 407 12.06 -18.39 12.71
C ILE A 407 11.35 -18.21 14.06
N PRO A 408 10.50 -17.17 14.24
CA PRO A 408 9.89 -16.89 15.53
C PRO A 408 8.95 -17.99 16.01
N ASP A 409 8.82 -18.15 17.33
CA ASP A 409 7.82 -19.04 17.92
C ASP A 409 6.37 -18.60 17.61
N ILE A 410 5.42 -19.51 17.79
CA ILE A 410 3.99 -19.21 17.62
C ILE A 410 3.55 -18.17 18.65
N ASN A 411 2.99 -17.06 18.17
CA ASN A 411 2.56 -15.95 18.99
C ASN A 411 1.43 -16.38 19.95
N PRO A 412 1.53 -16.11 21.27
CA PRO A 412 0.52 -16.51 22.25
C PRO A 412 -0.92 -16.05 21.97
N LEU A 413 -1.09 -14.93 21.25
CA LEU A 413 -2.39 -14.35 20.87
C LEU A 413 -2.94 -14.94 19.56
N LEU A 414 -2.09 -15.60 18.77
CA LEU A 414 -2.45 -16.28 17.52
C LEU A 414 -2.44 -17.81 17.63
N ASP A 415 -2.01 -18.38 18.77
CA ASP A 415 -2.01 -19.84 18.99
C ASP A 415 -3.44 -20.39 19.14
N GLU A 416 -3.96 -20.95 18.04
CA GLU A 416 -5.26 -21.60 17.98
C GLU A 416 -5.44 -22.80 18.93
N ARG A 417 -4.38 -23.29 19.59
CA ARG A 417 -4.51 -24.30 20.66
C ARG A 417 -5.18 -23.71 21.91
N LYS A 418 -5.10 -22.39 22.10
CA LYS A 418 -5.84 -21.65 23.13
C LYS A 418 -7.19 -21.16 22.57
N LYS A 419 -8.21 -21.13 23.43
CA LYS A 419 -9.53 -20.60 23.07
C LYS A 419 -9.42 -19.15 22.60
N PHE A 420 -10.22 -18.80 21.59
CA PHE A 420 -10.29 -17.43 21.07
C PHE A 420 -10.64 -16.41 22.17
N THR A 421 -11.62 -16.73 23.04
CA THR A 421 -12.03 -15.87 24.16
C THR A 421 -10.87 -15.43 25.04
N ASP A 422 -9.97 -16.36 25.35
CA ASP A 422 -8.91 -16.17 26.32
C ASP A 422 -7.79 -15.32 25.69
N ARG A 423 -7.44 -15.61 24.42
CA ARG A 423 -6.50 -14.81 23.61
C ARG A 423 -7.03 -13.41 23.34
N TYR A 424 -8.32 -13.28 23.03
CA TYR A 424 -8.95 -12.00 22.75
C TYR A 424 -9.01 -11.11 23.99
N GLN A 425 -9.30 -11.68 25.17
CA GLN A 425 -9.21 -10.94 26.43
C GLN A 425 -7.78 -10.44 26.69
N GLU A 426 -6.76 -11.28 26.50
CA GLU A 426 -5.34 -10.88 26.64
C GLU A 426 -4.98 -9.71 25.69
N ALA A 427 -5.49 -9.71 24.45
CA ALA A 427 -5.34 -8.62 23.50
C ALA A 427 -6.11 -7.34 23.92
N MET A 428 -7.33 -7.48 24.47
CA MET A 428 -8.11 -6.38 25.02
C MET A 428 -7.47 -5.75 26.26
N ASP A 429 -6.81 -6.55 27.10
CA ASP A 429 -6.08 -6.05 28.28
C ASP A 429 -4.87 -5.20 27.84
N LYS A 430 -4.13 -5.63 26.81
CA LYS A 430 -3.09 -4.81 26.17
C LYS A 430 -3.66 -3.52 25.57
N LYS A 431 -4.81 -3.58 24.89
CA LYS A 431 -5.51 -2.39 24.36
C LYS A 431 -5.88 -1.42 25.48
N ALA A 432 -6.44 -1.91 26.59
CA ALA A 432 -6.80 -1.10 27.75
C ALA A 432 -5.59 -0.41 28.38
N TYR A 433 -4.45 -1.12 28.49
CA TYR A 433 -3.18 -0.53 28.91
C TYR A 433 -2.70 0.58 27.96
N MET A 434 -2.76 0.37 26.64
CA MET A 434 -2.42 1.40 25.66
C MET A 434 -3.33 2.64 25.77
N ILE A 435 -4.65 2.46 25.98
CA ILE A 435 -5.59 3.57 26.23
C ILE A 435 -5.19 4.34 27.49
N ALA A 436 -4.79 3.66 28.58
CA ALA A 436 -4.31 4.31 29.80
C ALA A 436 -3.00 5.08 29.59
N MET A 437 -2.16 4.65 28.64
CA MET A 437 -0.96 5.37 28.18
C MET A 437 -1.24 6.51 27.19
N GLY A 438 -2.51 6.78 26.87
CA GLY A 438 -2.94 7.88 25.99
C GLY A 438 -3.13 7.53 24.52
N GLU A 439 -3.00 6.26 24.10
CA GLU A 439 -3.31 5.83 22.73
C GLU A 439 -4.82 5.95 22.43
N HIS A 440 -5.16 6.14 21.15
CA HIS A 440 -6.54 6.31 20.69
C HIS A 440 -6.85 5.32 19.57
N PHE A 441 -7.95 4.58 19.73
CA PHE A 441 -8.35 3.52 18.82
C PHE A 441 -9.62 3.93 18.08
N HIS A 442 -9.64 3.68 16.77
CA HIS A 442 -10.82 3.84 15.92
C HIS A 442 -11.92 2.85 16.31
N LYS A 443 -13.20 3.23 16.16
CA LYS A 443 -14.34 2.36 16.50
C LYS A 443 -14.31 0.96 15.85
N MET A 444 -13.74 0.81 14.64
CA MET A 444 -13.66 -0.46 13.91
C MET A 444 -12.44 -1.32 14.30
N PHE A 445 -11.58 -0.83 15.21
CA PHE A 445 -10.34 -1.52 15.59
C PHE A 445 -10.58 -2.96 16.07
N ASP A 446 -11.65 -3.19 16.83
CA ASP A 446 -11.95 -4.49 17.42
C ASP A 446 -12.42 -5.51 16.38
N ASP A 447 -13.13 -5.06 15.34
CA ASP A 447 -13.52 -5.92 14.21
C ASP A 447 -12.30 -6.32 13.38
N VAL A 448 -11.39 -5.38 13.11
CA VAL A 448 -10.15 -5.66 12.36
C VAL A 448 -9.23 -6.58 13.17
N LEU A 449 -9.04 -6.31 14.47
CA LEU A 449 -8.26 -7.18 15.35
C LEU A 449 -8.85 -8.60 15.42
N THR A 450 -10.18 -8.73 15.52
CA THR A 450 -10.88 -10.01 15.47
C THR A 450 -10.59 -10.75 14.16
N ALA A 451 -10.73 -10.09 13.01
CA ALA A 451 -10.44 -10.66 11.70
C ALA A 451 -8.96 -11.07 11.55
N VAL A 452 -8.01 -10.29 12.08
CA VAL A 452 -6.58 -10.67 12.10
C VAL A 452 -6.35 -11.88 13.01
N MET A 453 -6.93 -11.92 14.21
CA MET A 453 -6.74 -13.03 15.15
C MET A 453 -7.34 -14.35 14.65
N GLU A 454 -8.49 -14.30 13.96
CA GLU A 454 -9.11 -15.44 13.26
C GLU A 454 -8.48 -15.74 11.88
N ASN A 455 -7.41 -15.05 11.50
CA ASN A 455 -6.72 -15.22 10.20
C ASN A 455 -7.65 -15.02 8.98
N ALA A 456 -8.68 -14.18 9.09
CA ALA A 456 -9.73 -13.98 8.10
C ALA A 456 -9.40 -12.94 6.99
N ASN A 457 -8.12 -12.54 6.86
CA ASN A 457 -7.61 -11.57 5.88
C ASN A 457 -8.49 -10.31 5.73
N PRO A 458 -8.48 -9.34 6.67
CA PRO A 458 -9.32 -8.15 6.53
C PRO A 458 -8.89 -7.27 5.34
N TYR A 459 -9.86 -6.69 4.65
CA TYR A 459 -9.68 -5.64 3.64
C TYR A 459 -10.35 -4.34 4.12
N LEU A 460 -9.52 -3.33 4.38
CA LEU A 460 -9.92 -2.06 4.98
C LEU A 460 -10.38 -1.09 3.88
N ILE A 461 -11.70 -0.97 3.71
CA ILE A 461 -12.32 -0.09 2.71
C ILE A 461 -12.60 1.27 3.36
N GLY A 462 -12.05 2.36 2.82
CA GLY A 462 -12.43 3.69 3.28
C GLY A 462 -11.55 4.79 2.74
N PRO A 463 -11.91 6.06 2.91
CA PRO A 463 -11.23 7.17 2.26
C PRO A 463 -9.76 7.35 2.72
N SER A 464 -9.00 8.15 1.98
CA SER A 464 -7.63 8.48 2.37
C SER A 464 -7.59 9.25 3.69
N GLY A 465 -6.55 9.04 4.49
CA GLY A 465 -6.34 9.81 5.72
C GLY A 465 -7.30 9.51 6.89
N CYS A 466 -8.11 8.44 6.84
CA CYS A 466 -8.94 7.98 7.97
C CYS A 466 -8.21 7.12 9.02
N GLY A 467 -6.93 6.78 8.78
CA GLY A 467 -6.08 6.08 9.75
C GLY A 467 -5.87 4.57 9.55
N LYS A 468 -6.21 4.00 8.37
CA LYS A 468 -6.02 2.56 8.06
C LYS A 468 -4.64 2.02 8.47
N THR A 469 -3.56 2.60 7.96
CA THR A 469 -2.16 2.23 8.25
C THR A 469 -1.81 2.36 9.75
N TYR A 470 -2.36 3.38 10.43
CA TYR A 470 -2.15 3.59 11.87
C TYR A 470 -2.86 2.51 12.71
N MET A 471 -4.07 2.12 12.30
CA MET A 471 -4.81 1.01 12.92
C MET A 471 -4.03 -0.31 12.81
N VAL A 472 -3.43 -0.58 11.65
CA VAL A 472 -2.56 -1.76 11.44
C VAL A 472 -1.33 -1.72 12.33
N SER A 473 -0.68 -0.56 12.49
CA SER A 473 0.42 -0.37 13.45
C SER A 473 -0.02 -0.65 14.91
N GLN A 474 -1.22 -0.23 15.29
CA GLN A 474 -1.77 -0.52 16.63
C GLN A 474 -2.09 -2.01 16.83
N ILE A 475 -2.60 -2.71 15.81
CA ILE A 475 -2.79 -4.17 15.83
C ILE A 475 -1.45 -4.88 15.99
N ALA A 476 -0.44 -4.46 15.22
CA ALA A 476 0.92 -4.99 15.28
C ALA A 476 1.52 -4.86 16.70
N LYS A 477 1.38 -3.67 17.33
CA LYS A 477 1.76 -3.43 18.74
C LYS A 477 1.05 -4.36 19.74
N ILE A 478 -0.27 -4.55 19.60
CA ILE A 478 -1.04 -5.43 20.51
C ILE A 478 -0.65 -6.90 20.31
N LEU A 479 -0.46 -7.33 19.08
CA LEU A 479 0.00 -8.68 18.77
C LEU A 479 1.48 -8.90 19.16
N ASP A 480 2.26 -7.86 19.40
CA ASP A 480 3.72 -7.95 19.60
C ASP A 480 4.40 -8.57 18.35
N MET A 481 4.12 -7.95 17.21
CA MET A 481 4.56 -8.37 15.89
C MET A 481 4.91 -7.16 15.02
N ASP A 482 5.82 -7.35 14.07
CA ASP A 482 6.03 -6.37 13.00
C ASP A 482 4.92 -6.50 11.94
N PHE A 483 4.57 -5.35 11.34
CA PHE A 483 3.97 -5.32 10.01
C PHE A 483 4.97 -4.77 9.00
N ILE A 484 4.92 -5.27 7.78
CA ILE A 484 5.66 -4.68 6.65
C ILE A 484 4.64 -4.20 5.64
N ASP A 485 4.74 -2.92 5.28
CA ASP A 485 4.01 -2.34 4.17
C ASP A 485 4.60 -2.87 2.85
N ILE A 486 3.73 -3.50 2.06
CA ILE A 486 4.01 -4.02 0.72
C ILE A 486 3.62 -2.96 -0.33
N GLY A 487 2.75 -2.01 0.03
CA GLY A 487 2.10 -1.08 -0.90
C GLY A 487 1.18 -1.80 -1.90
N TYR A 488 0.88 -1.09 -2.99
CA TYR A 488 0.09 -1.62 -4.09
C TYR A 488 0.94 -2.61 -4.90
N ILE A 489 0.30 -3.68 -5.38
CA ILE A 489 1.00 -4.76 -6.09
C ILE A 489 0.93 -4.48 -7.58
N ASN A 490 2.06 -4.13 -8.20
CA ASN A 490 2.11 -3.78 -9.61
C ASN A 490 2.52 -4.99 -10.47
N GLU A 491 3.43 -5.82 -9.97
CA GLU A 491 4.03 -6.94 -10.69
C GLU A 491 4.12 -8.21 -9.82
N GLU A 492 4.18 -9.39 -10.44
CA GLU A 492 4.27 -10.65 -9.67
C GLU A 492 5.51 -10.72 -8.76
N TYR A 493 6.60 -10.04 -9.13
CA TYR A 493 7.84 -10.04 -8.34
C TYR A 493 7.73 -9.23 -7.03
N ASP A 494 6.73 -8.36 -6.86
CA ASP A 494 6.47 -7.67 -5.59
C ASP A 494 6.09 -8.68 -4.48
N ILE A 495 5.46 -9.79 -4.88
CA ILE A 495 5.06 -10.91 -4.02
C ILE A 495 6.12 -12.02 -4.04
N LEU A 496 6.64 -12.35 -5.23
CA LEU A 496 7.44 -13.56 -5.49
C LEU A 496 8.95 -13.36 -5.57
N GLY A 497 9.44 -12.13 -5.71
CA GLY A 497 10.84 -11.86 -6.00
C GLY A 497 11.25 -12.24 -7.42
N PHE A 498 12.55 -12.11 -7.69
CA PHE A 498 13.16 -12.42 -8.98
C PHE A 498 14.60 -12.91 -8.79
N GLN A 499 15.10 -13.71 -9.75
CA GLN A 499 16.52 -14.08 -9.80
C GLN A 499 17.33 -12.90 -10.33
N THR A 500 18.43 -12.58 -9.65
CA THR A 500 19.34 -11.49 -10.03
C THR A 500 20.38 -11.98 -11.04
N ALA A 501 20.99 -11.06 -11.81
CA ALA A 501 21.87 -11.41 -12.93
C ALA A 501 23.16 -12.15 -12.52
N ASP A 502 23.55 -12.04 -11.25
CA ASP A 502 24.65 -12.77 -10.59
C ASP A 502 24.28 -14.21 -10.16
N GLY A 503 23.04 -14.66 -10.43
CA GLY A 503 22.50 -15.94 -9.98
C GLY A 503 21.94 -15.92 -8.55
N GLY A 504 21.89 -14.75 -7.91
CA GLY A 504 21.20 -14.55 -6.63
C GLY A 504 19.68 -14.55 -6.75
N TYR A 505 19.00 -14.27 -5.63
CA TYR A 505 17.54 -14.14 -5.57
C TYR A 505 17.15 -12.97 -4.67
N SER A 506 16.47 -12.00 -5.27
CA SER A 506 15.91 -10.84 -4.58
C SER A 506 14.64 -11.27 -3.83
N ARG A 507 14.75 -11.39 -2.50
CA ARG A 507 13.63 -11.72 -1.61
C ARG A 507 12.76 -10.48 -1.37
N PRO A 508 11.47 -10.49 -1.74
CA PRO A 508 10.58 -9.37 -1.47
C PRO A 508 10.16 -9.35 0.00
N ASN A 509 9.63 -8.22 0.44
CA ASN A 509 9.08 -8.08 1.80
C ASN A 509 7.93 -9.07 2.07
N PHE A 510 7.16 -9.44 1.04
CA PHE A 510 6.09 -10.43 1.17
C PHE A 510 6.62 -11.82 1.55
N TYR A 511 7.71 -12.28 0.92
CA TYR A 511 8.39 -13.53 1.28
C TYR A 511 8.81 -13.52 2.75
N ARG A 512 9.36 -12.40 3.25
CA ARG A 512 9.78 -12.26 4.65
C ARG A 512 8.59 -12.36 5.60
N CYS A 513 7.46 -11.75 5.27
CA CYS A 513 6.24 -11.89 6.07
C CYS A 513 5.75 -13.35 6.11
N TYR A 514 5.71 -14.02 4.96
CA TYR A 514 5.23 -15.39 4.82
C TYR A 514 6.10 -16.41 5.56
N LYS A 515 7.44 -16.26 5.49
CA LYS A 515 8.43 -17.16 6.09
C LYS A 515 8.63 -16.93 7.59
N TYR A 516 8.79 -15.67 8.02
CA TYR A 516 9.13 -15.31 9.41
C TYR A 516 7.92 -14.84 10.24
N GLY A 517 6.70 -14.93 9.69
CA GLY A 517 5.48 -14.72 10.46
C GLY A 517 5.23 -13.30 10.90
N LYS A 518 5.21 -12.37 9.94
CA LYS A 518 4.85 -10.96 10.15
C LYS A 518 3.49 -10.64 9.54
N ILE A 519 2.99 -9.44 9.74
CA ILE A 519 1.80 -8.93 9.05
C ILE A 519 2.23 -8.33 7.70
N ALA A 520 1.79 -8.90 6.58
CA ALA A 520 1.88 -8.24 5.28
C ALA A 520 0.71 -7.26 5.13
N PHE A 521 1.02 -5.98 5.01
CA PHE A 521 0.03 -4.93 4.77
C PHE A 521 0.10 -4.49 3.31
N CYS A 522 -0.94 -4.76 2.53
CA CYS A 522 -1.05 -4.31 1.14
C CYS A 522 -1.88 -3.02 1.12
N ASP A 523 -1.25 -1.87 1.38
CA ASP A 523 -1.92 -0.56 1.24
C ASP A 523 -2.18 -0.22 -0.23
N GLU A 524 -3.24 0.54 -0.51
CA GLU A 524 -3.71 0.83 -1.87
C GLU A 524 -3.81 -0.40 -2.81
N LEU A 525 -4.27 -1.55 -2.30
CA LEU A 525 -4.44 -2.78 -3.08
C LEU A 525 -5.40 -2.59 -4.27
N ASP A 526 -6.34 -1.64 -4.20
CA ASP A 526 -7.23 -1.23 -5.29
C ASP A 526 -6.54 -0.41 -6.40
N ASN A 527 -5.30 0.03 -6.17
CA ASN A 527 -4.41 0.61 -7.16
C ASN A 527 -3.48 -0.42 -7.82
N GLY A 528 -3.51 -1.68 -7.35
CA GLY A 528 -2.68 -2.75 -7.86
C GLY A 528 -3.11 -3.21 -9.26
N ASN A 529 -2.17 -3.75 -10.01
CA ASN A 529 -2.44 -4.46 -11.25
C ASN A 529 -3.26 -5.71 -10.93
N SER A 530 -4.45 -5.83 -11.54
CA SER A 530 -5.38 -6.92 -11.23
C SER A 530 -4.77 -8.30 -11.49
N ARG A 531 -3.89 -8.44 -12.51
CA ARG A 531 -3.19 -9.70 -12.81
C ARG A 531 -2.14 -10.09 -11.77
N ALA A 532 -1.31 -9.14 -11.35
CA ALA A 532 -0.29 -9.40 -10.32
C ALA A 532 -0.95 -9.78 -8.99
N THR A 533 -2.04 -9.08 -8.66
CA THR A 533 -2.84 -9.29 -7.45
C THR A 533 -3.44 -10.69 -7.34
N VAL A 534 -3.79 -11.35 -8.47
CA VAL A 534 -4.24 -12.76 -8.50
C VAL A 534 -3.24 -13.72 -7.85
N LYS A 535 -1.94 -13.39 -7.82
CA LYS A 535 -0.93 -14.23 -7.16
C LYS A 535 -1.12 -14.34 -5.65
N LEU A 536 -1.76 -13.34 -5.02
CA LEU A 536 -2.13 -13.40 -3.60
C LEU A 536 -3.03 -14.60 -3.28
N ASN A 537 -3.79 -15.14 -4.23
CA ASN A 537 -4.69 -16.27 -3.99
C ASN A 537 -3.98 -17.52 -3.42
N SER A 538 -2.71 -17.73 -3.75
CA SER A 538 -1.89 -18.80 -3.16
C SER A 538 -1.67 -18.59 -1.65
N PHE A 539 -1.53 -17.33 -1.23
CA PHE A 539 -1.16 -16.91 0.12
C PHE A 539 -2.35 -16.47 0.99
N LEU A 540 -3.48 -16.12 0.39
CA LEU A 540 -4.76 -15.89 1.06
C LEU A 540 -5.45 -17.20 1.48
N SER A 541 -4.92 -18.36 1.07
CA SER A 541 -5.38 -19.66 1.57
C SER A 541 -4.99 -19.85 3.04
N ASN A 542 -5.99 -20.01 3.90
CA ASN A 542 -5.83 -20.15 5.35
C ASN A 542 -5.50 -21.58 5.81
N LEU A 543 -4.86 -22.36 4.92
CA LEU A 543 -4.44 -23.73 5.21
C LEU A 543 -3.18 -23.71 6.08
N LYS A 544 -3.24 -24.33 7.26
CA LYS A 544 -2.15 -24.33 8.26
C LYS A 544 -0.85 -24.97 7.75
N ASP A 545 -0.99 -25.95 6.86
CA ASP A 545 0.12 -26.66 6.23
C ASP A 545 0.39 -26.18 4.80
N ALA A 546 -0.08 -24.97 4.44
CA ALA A 546 0.28 -24.34 3.19
C ALA A 546 1.81 -24.17 3.07
N SER A 547 2.33 -24.43 1.89
CA SER A 547 3.66 -24.05 1.48
C SER A 547 3.63 -23.50 0.06
N TYR A 548 4.65 -22.74 -0.31
CA TYR A 548 4.80 -22.17 -1.64
C TYR A 548 6.22 -22.35 -2.13
N ASN A 549 6.37 -22.75 -3.40
CA ASN A 549 7.66 -22.86 -4.07
C ASN A 549 8.02 -21.51 -4.69
N PHE A 550 8.95 -20.79 -4.08
CA PHE A 550 9.41 -19.50 -4.59
C PHE A 550 10.36 -19.67 -5.81
N PRO A 551 10.57 -18.62 -6.63
CA PRO A 551 11.39 -18.69 -7.85
C PRO A 551 12.86 -19.09 -7.65
N ASN A 552 13.37 -19.08 -6.42
CA ASN A 552 14.67 -19.63 -6.04
C ASN A 552 14.68 -21.16 -5.83
N GLY A 553 13.55 -21.85 -6.03
CA GLY A 553 13.40 -23.28 -5.78
C GLY A 553 13.17 -23.64 -4.30
N GLU A 554 13.08 -22.65 -3.41
CA GLU A 554 12.82 -22.86 -1.99
C GLU A 554 11.33 -23.13 -1.74
N ASN A 555 11.01 -24.30 -1.17
CA ASN A 555 9.69 -24.54 -0.60
C ASN A 555 9.62 -23.89 0.78
N VAL A 556 8.85 -22.81 0.89
CA VAL A 556 8.64 -22.08 2.14
C VAL A 556 7.27 -22.47 2.70
N ARG A 557 7.21 -22.89 3.97
CA ARG A 557 5.96 -23.13 4.69
C ARG A 557 5.37 -21.81 5.20
N ARG A 558 4.04 -21.67 5.16
CA ARG A 558 3.32 -20.56 5.81
C ARG A 558 3.65 -20.55 7.31
N HIS A 559 4.15 -19.43 7.81
CA HIS A 559 4.33 -19.27 9.24
C HIS A 559 2.98 -19.20 9.98
N PRO A 560 2.78 -19.85 11.15
CA PRO A 560 1.52 -19.78 11.90
C PRO A 560 1.10 -18.35 12.28
N ASN A 561 2.07 -17.47 12.54
CA ASN A 561 1.83 -16.06 12.83
C ASN A 561 1.54 -15.20 11.59
N PHE A 562 1.80 -15.67 10.36
CA PHE A 562 1.63 -14.85 9.16
C PHE A 562 0.18 -14.39 8.99
N ARG A 563 0.00 -13.09 8.73
CA ARG A 563 -1.30 -12.45 8.48
C ARG A 563 -1.20 -11.52 7.27
N ILE A 564 -2.29 -11.40 6.52
CA ILE A 564 -2.43 -10.44 5.43
C ILE A 564 -3.53 -9.46 5.81
N ILE A 565 -3.29 -8.18 5.60
CA ILE A 565 -4.29 -7.11 5.69
C ILE A 565 -4.20 -6.33 4.38
N GLY A 566 -5.31 -6.22 3.65
CA GLY A 566 -5.40 -5.31 2.52
C GLY A 566 -6.01 -3.98 2.94
N ALA A 567 -5.71 -2.90 2.24
CA ALA A 567 -6.42 -1.64 2.35
C ALA A 567 -6.63 -1.03 0.97
N GLY A 568 -7.72 -0.27 0.83
CA GLY A 568 -8.03 0.47 -0.39
C GLY A 568 -8.89 1.68 -0.09
N ASN A 569 -9.14 2.48 -1.12
CA ASN A 569 -10.09 3.60 -1.03
C ASN A 569 -11.47 3.20 -1.54
N THR A 570 -11.50 2.30 -2.52
CA THR A 570 -12.69 1.66 -3.09
C THR A 570 -12.95 0.30 -2.46
N ASP A 571 -14.13 -0.26 -2.69
CA ASP A 571 -14.47 -1.65 -2.37
C ASP A 571 -13.81 -2.68 -3.32
N GLY A 572 -12.97 -2.21 -4.26
CA GLY A 572 -12.30 -3.01 -5.26
C GLY A 572 -13.08 -3.21 -6.56
N ASN A 573 -14.28 -2.64 -6.72
CA ASN A 573 -15.06 -2.76 -7.97
C ASN A 573 -14.53 -1.92 -9.15
N GLY A 574 -13.51 -1.09 -8.94
CA GLY A 574 -12.84 -0.27 -9.96
C GLY A 574 -12.97 1.22 -9.67
N ALA A 575 -12.78 2.04 -10.70
CA ALA A 575 -12.81 3.49 -10.61
C ALA A 575 -14.15 4.06 -10.09
N ASP A 576 -14.05 5.03 -9.18
CA ASP A 576 -15.13 5.90 -8.73
C ASP A 576 -14.87 7.37 -9.14
N SER A 577 -15.73 8.31 -8.72
CA SER A 577 -15.62 9.71 -9.12
C SER A 577 -14.39 10.44 -8.55
N ASN A 578 -13.81 9.95 -7.46
CA ASN A 578 -12.57 10.44 -6.86
C ASN A 578 -11.32 9.76 -7.43
N TYR A 579 -11.41 8.48 -7.78
CA TYR A 579 -10.30 7.59 -8.08
C TYR A 579 -10.44 6.98 -9.48
N ASN A 580 -10.41 7.85 -10.48
CA ASN A 580 -10.67 7.54 -11.90
C ASN A 580 -9.76 6.49 -12.57
N SER A 581 -8.67 6.05 -11.91
CA SER A 581 -7.68 5.12 -12.45
C SER A 581 -7.63 3.75 -11.77
N ARG A 582 -8.55 3.43 -10.85
CA ARG A 582 -8.54 2.15 -10.13
C ARG A 582 -9.04 1.01 -11.02
N GLU A 583 -8.31 -0.10 -11.05
CA GLU A 583 -8.75 -1.33 -11.71
C GLU A 583 -9.71 -2.12 -10.80
N LYS A 584 -10.57 -2.94 -11.40
CA LYS A 584 -11.36 -3.90 -10.62
C LYS A 584 -10.44 -5.03 -10.12
N ILE A 585 -10.40 -5.22 -8.80
CA ILE A 585 -9.73 -6.37 -8.18
C ILE A 585 -10.45 -7.66 -8.63
N GLU A 586 -9.68 -8.68 -8.99
CA GLU A 586 -10.23 -9.98 -9.42
C GLU A 586 -11.11 -10.62 -8.35
N GLU A 587 -12.27 -11.14 -8.75
CA GLU A 587 -13.34 -11.55 -7.82
C GLU A 587 -12.90 -12.66 -6.87
N SER A 588 -12.09 -13.62 -7.32
CA SER A 588 -11.59 -14.69 -6.45
C SER A 588 -10.59 -14.18 -5.40
N VAL A 589 -9.88 -13.07 -5.66
CA VAL A 589 -9.12 -12.36 -4.62
C VAL A 589 -10.08 -11.70 -3.63
N GLN A 590 -11.06 -10.92 -4.12
CA GLN A 590 -12.05 -10.22 -3.28
C GLN A 590 -12.77 -11.16 -2.31
N GLN A 591 -13.24 -12.32 -2.80
CA GLN A 591 -13.95 -13.33 -2.00
C GLN A 591 -13.10 -13.98 -0.88
N ARG A 592 -11.77 -13.78 -0.88
CA ARG A 592 -10.84 -14.31 0.14
C ARG A 592 -10.43 -13.26 1.20
N PHE A 593 -10.92 -12.03 1.05
CA PHE A 593 -10.79 -10.98 2.06
C PHE A 593 -12.10 -10.78 2.83
N THR A 594 -12.00 -10.38 4.09
CA THR A 594 -13.14 -9.92 4.90
C THR A 594 -13.27 -8.39 4.79
N PRO A 595 -14.27 -7.84 4.09
CA PRO A 595 -14.39 -6.39 3.92
C PRO A 595 -14.82 -5.70 5.24
N ILE A 596 -14.08 -4.66 5.64
CA ILE A 596 -14.36 -3.84 6.82
C ILE A 596 -14.30 -2.36 6.43
N TYR A 597 -15.41 -1.64 6.61
CA TYR A 597 -15.52 -0.22 6.27
C TYR A 597 -14.92 0.68 7.37
N VAL A 598 -13.84 1.38 7.05
CA VAL A 598 -13.10 2.30 7.92
C VAL A 598 -13.31 3.74 7.45
N GLY A 599 -14.43 4.35 7.84
CA GLY A 599 -14.68 5.78 7.64
C GLY A 599 -13.91 6.68 8.62
N TYR A 600 -14.12 8.00 8.56
CA TYR A 600 -13.62 8.92 9.59
C TYR A 600 -14.32 8.67 10.94
N ASP A 601 -13.63 8.99 12.04
CA ASP A 601 -14.15 8.82 13.40
C ASP A 601 -14.00 10.14 14.18
N ASN A 602 -15.13 10.84 14.32
CA ASN A 602 -15.18 12.13 15.00
C ASN A 602 -14.71 12.04 16.46
N GLU A 603 -14.89 10.91 17.17
CA GLU A 603 -14.41 10.79 18.56
C GLU A 603 -12.89 10.60 18.64
N VAL A 604 -12.25 10.04 17.61
CA VAL A 604 -10.77 10.04 17.50
C VAL A 604 -10.27 11.46 17.24
N GLU A 605 -10.89 12.18 16.29
CA GLU A 605 -10.50 13.55 15.94
C GLU A 605 -10.71 14.55 17.07
N LYS A 606 -11.79 14.39 17.84
CA LYS A 606 -12.08 15.15 19.06
C LYS A 606 -11.03 14.98 20.14
N ARG A 607 -10.40 13.80 20.22
CA ARG A 607 -9.29 13.56 21.14
C ARG A 607 -7.98 14.16 20.61
N ILE A 608 -7.69 14.02 19.31
CA ILE A 608 -6.55 14.67 18.65
C ILE A 608 -6.59 16.19 18.85
N LEU A 609 -7.75 16.81 18.65
CA LEU A 609 -7.99 18.24 18.80
C LEU A 609 -8.60 18.61 20.16
N SER A 610 -8.35 17.82 21.21
CA SER A 610 -8.92 18.06 22.55
C SER A 610 -8.47 19.39 23.17
N ASP A 611 -7.22 19.81 22.89
CA ASP A 611 -6.68 21.14 23.25
C ASP A 611 -7.25 22.29 22.40
N TYR A 612 -7.88 21.96 21.25
CA TYR A 612 -8.34 22.90 20.21
C TYR A 612 -9.80 22.62 19.80
N PRO A 613 -10.77 22.74 20.73
CA PRO A 613 -12.18 22.37 20.50
C PRO A 613 -12.90 23.29 19.48
N ASP A 614 -12.37 24.49 19.25
CA ASP A 614 -12.72 25.42 18.18
C ASP A 614 -12.40 24.80 16.80
N TRP A 615 -11.16 24.32 16.60
CA TRP A 615 -10.72 23.66 15.37
C TRP A 615 -11.44 22.34 15.13
N TYR A 616 -11.70 21.56 16.18
CA TYR A 616 -12.51 20.35 16.07
C TYR A 616 -13.93 20.66 15.59
N SER A 617 -14.59 21.65 16.19
CA SER A 617 -15.95 22.06 15.83
C SER A 617 -16.02 22.58 14.39
N PHE A 618 -15.03 23.36 13.95
CA PHE A 618 -14.93 23.83 12.57
C PHE A 618 -14.67 22.69 11.57
N LEU A 619 -13.81 21.73 11.91
CA LEU A 619 -13.54 20.55 11.08
C LEU A 619 -14.78 19.68 10.88
N VAL A 620 -15.57 19.43 11.94
CA VAL A 620 -16.83 18.68 11.86
C VAL A 620 -17.86 19.43 11.02
N LEU A 621 -18.04 20.73 11.24
CA LEU A 621 -18.92 21.58 10.42
C LEU A 621 -18.54 21.56 8.94
N PHE A 622 -17.24 21.64 8.63
CA PHE A 622 -16.74 21.58 7.26
C PHE A 622 -17.05 20.23 6.63
N ARG A 623 -16.82 19.11 7.33
CA ARG A 623 -17.14 17.77 6.81
C ARG A 623 -18.64 17.56 6.61
N MET A 624 -19.49 18.03 7.54
CA MET A 624 -20.95 18.01 7.34
C MET A 624 -21.36 18.75 6.06
N ALA A 625 -20.72 19.89 5.77
CA ALA A 625 -20.93 20.63 4.54
C ALA A 625 -20.40 19.90 3.29
N THR A 626 -19.27 19.19 3.36
CA THR A 626 -18.81 18.35 2.24
C THR A 626 -19.78 17.21 1.96
N ASP A 627 -20.30 16.56 3.00
CA ASP A 627 -21.23 15.43 2.88
C ASP A 627 -22.60 15.89 2.33
N GLU A 628 -23.06 17.09 2.70
CA GLU A 628 -24.25 17.72 2.08
C GLU A 628 -24.03 18.06 0.61
N TRP A 629 -22.83 18.55 0.24
CA TRP A 629 -22.52 18.83 -1.16
C TRP A 629 -22.54 17.57 -2.01
N GLY A 630 -21.91 16.47 -1.55
CA GLY A 630 -21.91 15.20 -2.27
C GLY A 630 -23.33 14.65 -2.47
N ARG A 631 -24.16 14.68 -1.42
CA ARG A 631 -25.58 14.28 -1.50
C ARG A 631 -26.41 15.10 -2.49
N LYS A 632 -26.10 16.38 -2.71
CA LYS A 632 -26.81 17.24 -3.69
C LYS A 632 -26.32 17.08 -5.13
N ASN A 633 -25.06 16.71 -5.32
CA ASN A 633 -24.42 16.65 -6.64
C ASN A 633 -24.27 15.22 -7.19
N TYR A 634 -24.77 14.20 -6.47
CA TYR A 634 -24.74 12.78 -6.87
C TYR A 634 -23.33 12.26 -7.20
N GLY A 635 -22.34 12.69 -6.41
CA GLY A 635 -20.95 12.30 -6.55
C GLY A 635 -20.16 12.61 -5.29
N ASP A 636 -18.90 12.22 -5.25
CA ASP A 636 -18.06 12.47 -4.09
C ASP A 636 -17.65 13.95 -3.98
N ALA A 637 -17.52 14.43 -2.75
CA ALA A 637 -17.13 15.82 -2.51
C ALA A 637 -15.61 16.01 -2.70
N PRO A 638 -15.15 17.02 -3.47
CA PRO A 638 -13.72 17.24 -3.69
C PRO A 638 -13.04 17.75 -2.41
N GLY A 639 -11.86 17.21 -2.08
CA GLY A 639 -11.00 17.71 -1.02
C GLY A 639 -11.60 17.64 0.39
N ILE A 640 -12.34 16.58 0.72
CA ILE A 640 -12.85 16.29 2.08
C ILE A 640 -11.73 16.39 3.12
N ILE A 641 -12.03 17.00 4.27
CA ILE A 641 -11.09 17.13 5.39
C ILE A 641 -10.98 15.80 6.14
N THR A 642 -9.76 15.33 6.35
CA THR A 642 -9.41 14.00 6.84
C THR A 642 -8.91 14.02 8.29
N THR A 643 -8.82 12.84 8.93
CA THR A 643 -8.21 12.68 10.26
C THR A 643 -6.71 13.02 10.27
N ARG A 644 -6.03 12.86 9.11
CA ARG A 644 -4.66 13.34 8.90
C ARG A 644 -4.57 14.87 9.04
N ASP A 645 -5.56 15.59 8.52
CA ASP A 645 -5.55 17.06 8.55
C ASP A 645 -5.84 17.58 9.96
N ALA A 646 -6.72 16.91 10.74
CA ALA A 646 -6.86 17.15 12.18
C ALA A 646 -5.51 17.03 12.92
N THR A 647 -4.71 16.02 12.57
CA THR A 647 -3.38 15.81 13.15
C THR A 647 -2.38 16.91 12.74
N ARG A 648 -2.43 17.38 11.48
CA ARG A 648 -1.63 18.53 11.01
C ARG A 648 -2.01 19.82 11.73
N ILE A 649 -3.30 20.12 11.85
CA ILE A 649 -3.82 21.28 12.55
C ILE A 649 -3.31 21.29 13.99
N LYS A 650 -3.42 20.16 14.71
CA LYS A 650 -2.84 20.04 16.06
C LYS A 650 -1.34 20.37 16.05
N LYS A 651 -0.55 19.75 15.16
CA LYS A 651 0.90 19.98 15.06
C LYS A 651 1.27 21.44 14.75
N TYR A 652 0.53 22.12 13.88
CA TYR A 652 0.78 23.54 13.58
C TYR A 652 0.46 24.44 14.78
N LYS A 653 -0.58 24.09 15.55
CA LYS A 653 -1.00 24.84 16.74
C LYS A 653 -0.06 24.59 17.93
N ASP A 654 0.29 23.33 18.21
CA ASP A 654 1.24 22.93 19.26
C ASP A 654 2.61 23.61 19.05
N ASN A 655 3.11 23.61 17.81
CA ASN A 655 4.41 24.20 17.44
C ASN A 655 4.34 25.69 17.07
N ASN A 656 3.15 26.32 17.11
CA ASN A 656 2.89 27.68 16.63
C ASN A 656 3.52 27.98 15.24
N SER A 657 3.46 27.01 14.32
CA SER A 657 4.16 27.06 13.02
C SER A 657 3.46 27.96 11.99
N PHE A 658 2.15 28.11 12.09
CA PHE A 658 1.32 28.92 11.19
C PHE A 658 0.23 29.64 11.99
N ASP A 659 -0.17 30.82 11.52
CA ASP A 659 -1.36 31.51 12.03
C ASP A 659 -2.66 30.86 11.50
N MET A 660 -3.79 31.27 12.08
CA MET A 660 -5.12 30.77 11.70
C MET A 660 -5.42 30.94 10.21
N ASN A 661 -5.03 32.06 9.61
CA ASN A 661 -5.32 32.35 8.20
C ASN A 661 -4.51 31.42 7.28
N LYS A 662 -3.25 31.14 7.63
CA LYS A 662 -2.41 30.18 6.91
C LYS A 662 -2.89 28.74 7.02
N ILE A 663 -3.34 28.32 8.20
CA ILE A 663 -3.93 26.98 8.39
C ILE A 663 -5.23 26.84 7.56
N LEU A 664 -6.10 27.86 7.58
CA LEU A 664 -7.31 27.89 6.75
C LEU A 664 -6.97 27.89 5.25
N GLU A 665 -6.00 28.69 4.83
CA GLU A 665 -5.57 28.72 3.43
C GLU A 665 -5.07 27.35 2.97
N TYR A 666 -4.18 26.70 3.71
CA TYR A 666 -3.53 25.47 3.26
C TYR A 666 -4.40 24.21 3.38
N GLU A 667 -5.08 23.97 4.50
CA GLU A 667 -5.85 22.73 4.70
C GLU A 667 -7.29 22.87 4.15
N PHE A 668 -7.90 24.05 4.25
CA PHE A 668 -9.33 24.23 3.95
C PHE A 668 -9.64 24.90 2.61
N ILE A 669 -8.76 25.72 2.02
CA ILE A 669 -9.14 26.62 0.89
C ILE A 669 -8.34 26.38 -0.40
N GLN A 670 -7.01 26.28 -0.37
CA GLN A 670 -6.16 26.48 -1.55
C GLN A 670 -6.40 25.49 -2.71
N THR A 671 -6.82 24.26 -2.41
CA THR A 671 -7.05 23.18 -3.39
C THR A 671 -8.49 23.09 -3.89
N LYS A 672 -9.38 24.01 -3.49
CA LYS A 672 -10.83 23.90 -3.71
C LYS A 672 -11.36 25.03 -4.59
N ASP A 673 -12.33 24.70 -5.43
CA ASP A 673 -13.02 25.68 -6.30
C ASP A 673 -13.86 26.68 -5.48
N ILE A 674 -13.98 27.91 -5.98
CA ILE A 674 -14.68 29.01 -5.31
C ILE A 674 -16.19 28.79 -5.18
N THR A 675 -16.83 28.10 -6.13
CA THR A 675 -18.27 27.78 -6.07
C THR A 675 -18.55 26.68 -5.05
N TYR A 676 -17.65 25.69 -4.96
CA TYR A 676 -17.69 24.67 -3.92
C TYR A 676 -17.47 25.28 -2.53
N LEU A 677 -16.43 26.10 -2.36
CA LEU A 677 -16.18 26.84 -1.12
C LEU A 677 -17.37 27.73 -0.73
N ALA A 678 -18.08 28.32 -1.70
CA ALA A 678 -19.28 29.10 -1.43
C ALA A 678 -20.44 28.29 -0.87
N PHE A 679 -20.65 27.08 -1.38
CA PHE A 679 -21.63 26.16 -0.81
C PHE A 679 -21.26 25.75 0.62
N ILE A 680 -19.98 25.42 0.85
CA ILE A 680 -19.48 25.06 2.19
C ILE A 680 -19.71 26.21 3.17
N GLU A 681 -19.39 27.44 2.76
CA GLU A 681 -19.57 28.63 3.58
C GLU A 681 -21.03 28.87 3.99
N ASP A 682 -21.98 28.79 3.05
CA ASP A 682 -23.42 28.94 3.34
C ASP A 682 -23.94 27.83 4.26
N HIS A 683 -23.53 26.58 4.03
CA HIS A 683 -23.93 25.46 4.88
C HIS A 683 -23.41 25.61 6.31
N ILE A 684 -22.14 26.00 6.49
CA ILE A 684 -21.59 26.26 7.83
C ILE A 684 -22.34 27.44 8.48
N ARG A 685 -22.60 28.52 7.74
CA ARG A 685 -23.34 29.71 8.24
C ARG A 685 -24.72 29.36 8.81
N GLN A 686 -25.39 28.36 8.24
CA GLN A 686 -26.71 27.89 8.69
C GLN A 686 -26.64 27.03 9.96
N ASN A 687 -25.57 26.26 10.15
CA ASN A 687 -25.44 25.26 11.22
C ASN A 687 -24.53 25.69 12.39
N ILE A 688 -23.77 26.78 12.26
CA ILE A 688 -22.74 27.19 13.25
C ILE A 688 -23.28 27.47 14.66
N ARG A 689 -24.57 27.78 14.81
CA ARG A 689 -25.20 28.04 16.12
C ARG A 689 -25.15 26.85 17.07
N ASP A 690 -25.14 25.63 16.53
CA ASP A 690 -25.05 24.40 17.31
C ASP A 690 -23.60 24.03 17.68
N TYR A 691 -22.62 24.81 17.17
CA TYR A 691 -21.18 24.57 17.23
C TYR A 691 -20.41 25.86 17.59
N GLY A 692 -20.96 26.68 18.49
CA GLY A 692 -20.55 28.08 18.73
C GLY A 692 -19.07 28.34 19.06
N ASN A 693 -18.29 27.31 19.40
CA ASN A 693 -16.83 27.42 19.56
C ASN A 693 -16.09 27.70 18.23
N ALA A 694 -16.72 27.43 17.07
CA ALA A 694 -16.12 27.62 15.75
C ALA A 694 -16.27 29.04 15.16
N GLU A 695 -16.98 29.96 15.84
CA GLU A 695 -17.35 31.26 15.26
C GLU A 695 -16.17 32.11 14.77
N GLU A 696 -15.06 32.16 15.52
CA GLU A 696 -13.89 32.97 15.15
C GLU A 696 -13.19 32.43 13.89
N ILE A 697 -12.98 31.11 13.84
CA ILE A 697 -12.39 30.41 12.69
C ILE A 697 -13.29 30.57 11.46
N PHE A 698 -14.62 30.43 11.62
CA PHE A 698 -15.55 30.63 10.52
C PHE A 698 -15.55 32.07 9.98
N ARG A 699 -15.46 33.10 10.85
CA ARG A 699 -15.35 34.50 10.40
C ARG A 699 -14.08 34.72 9.58
N ALA A 700 -12.95 34.15 9.99
CA ALA A 700 -11.70 34.21 9.22
C ALA A 700 -11.82 33.46 7.88
N PHE A 701 -12.43 32.27 7.87
CA PHE A 701 -12.70 31.48 6.67
C PHE A 701 -13.59 32.24 5.65
N SER A 702 -14.71 32.81 6.09
CA SER A 702 -15.57 33.66 5.26
C SER A 702 -14.81 34.87 4.69
N GLN A 703 -14.00 35.58 5.51
CA GLN A 703 -13.22 36.72 5.03
C GLN A 703 -12.23 36.34 3.92
N ILE A 704 -11.56 35.19 4.02
CA ILE A 704 -10.65 34.70 2.98
C ILE A 704 -11.45 34.35 1.70
N ILE A 705 -12.60 33.69 1.82
CA ILE A 705 -13.46 33.35 0.67
C ILE A 705 -14.00 34.62 -0.02
N ASP A 706 -14.55 35.58 0.72
CA ASP A 706 -15.06 36.83 0.18
C ASP A 706 -13.95 37.62 -0.54
N SER A 707 -12.72 37.64 0.02
CA SER A 707 -11.56 38.25 -0.64
C SER A 707 -11.15 37.59 -1.96
N ARG A 708 -11.51 36.30 -2.16
CA ARG A 708 -11.29 35.56 -3.41
C ARG A 708 -12.45 35.69 -4.40
N ARG A 709 -13.62 36.19 -3.99
CA ARG A 709 -14.77 36.44 -4.88
C ARG A 709 -14.68 37.78 -5.61
N GLY A 710 -14.14 38.81 -4.95
CA GLY A 710 -14.02 40.19 -5.48
C GLY A 710 -15.19 41.09 -5.11
#